data_AF-A0A5C4SLU5-F1
#
_entry.id   AF-A0A5C4SLU5-F1
#
_cell.length_a   1.000
_cell.length_b   1.000
_cell.length_c   1.000
_cell.angle_alpha   90.00
_cell.angle_beta   90.00
_cell.angle_gamma   90.00
#
_symmetry.space_group_name_H-M   'P 1'
#
loop_
_entity.id
_entity.type
_entity.pdbx_description
1 polymer ?
#
loop_
_entity_poly.entity_id
_entity_poly.type
_entity_poly.pdbx_seq_one_letter_code
_entity_poly.pdbx_strand_id
1 'polypeptide(L)'
;MVTMKKIIYSIFILTGLVCYAQNTEAPSWVDFASKKLTGKLSEATLNDFSYTGYHFSEKELPDVSGWNTISVTDYGAIPNDTGYDDAAIQAAIDAAEASNQPTVVFFPAGRYIVSSETTKTQPITISGSNIVLKGAGKGAGGTEIYADKFNENKFGSGVAHYRFMFIPSTTDSNDITQVTAEIRKGDFEVTVMNTANLSVGQYVDLYQRTTANLEANMPGLTPNPNWGAISNNGIRPYEKHLITKISGNKVTFKNPVQLNMPLSSTTVLKTYNTISEVGVEDILFTSAWKDYPEIFVHHANEIVDSAWQSVYFGNVVNGWIRDCDFKDWNECIQIERSTAVTVKDVHIYGKRGHASYYSKYSYGVLFENCVDTCDQGLADGRKGMLHGPGMRWSTTSTVFVDCEMQIDQSIDCHGYHPYSNLLDNIQGGKLLGNGGAENAYPNSGPYLTFWNFKHDANFTTRLYDFWFNSGTTERRTHTFAYPYFIGFQVGAGETIYFKNEGLDELRDQQVYPNSLFDAQLQLRLFGGYMSASSSKVSAEAKLANDGKDVTFWESNGVGSGEWLMLDLGINKSIQGVTLKEPLAKIKDWTLEYWDNSTWKEVAVGSRIGTGNTVNFDVITSRKLRLNVVSMLAGQEAASASITAFEIIPGPLELSADNFTIETVGETCFDKQNGKIVINANTIYDYVAAINGATYNFTDTTTIENLPSGTYDLCITVEGEDFEQCYQVTIASGINLTGKIQVVKQSVQVTVDTGVPPYSVFKNGTQVLETYQSSFNIEANQGDNLVVKGKDACQGELAKTVDFLSDIQAYPNPSNGWFEVFIPTDLKQVEVELYNMHGQLVVMNKQQLNAGKLLIDIVDKPNGMYILKLNLEKPIFVKLIKY
;
A
#
# COMPACT_ATOMS: atom_id res chain seq x y z
N MET A 1 -0.34 -87.88 -32.15
CA MET A 1 -0.75 -86.54 -32.60
C MET A 1 -1.50 -85.89 -31.43
N VAL A 2 -0.79 -85.20 -30.53
CA VAL A 2 -1.37 -84.49 -29.38
C VAL A 2 -0.61 -83.19 -29.19
N THR A 3 -1.39 -82.12 -29.16
CA THR A 3 -1.11 -80.68 -29.10
C THR A 3 -0.36 -80.23 -27.83
N MET A 4 0.75 -79.49 -28.00
CA MET A 4 1.37 -78.67 -26.94
C MET A 4 0.75 -77.27 -26.91
N LYS A 5 0.16 -76.90 -25.76
CA LYS A 5 -0.31 -75.55 -25.43
C LYS A 5 0.89 -74.62 -25.21
N LYS A 6 0.94 -73.49 -25.91
CA LYS A 6 1.84 -72.36 -25.62
C LYS A 6 1.25 -71.52 -24.48
N ILE A 7 2.03 -71.33 -23.42
CA ILE A 7 1.76 -70.40 -22.32
C ILE A 7 2.29 -69.03 -22.75
N ILE A 8 1.43 -68.02 -22.79
CA ILE A 8 1.77 -66.62 -23.04
C ILE A 8 2.01 -65.98 -21.68
N TYR A 9 3.26 -65.57 -21.41
CA TYR A 9 3.58 -64.68 -20.30
C TYR A 9 3.18 -63.26 -20.70
N SER A 10 2.16 -62.71 -20.03
CA SER A 10 1.82 -61.30 -20.12
C SER A 10 2.74 -60.52 -19.20
N ILE A 11 3.67 -59.76 -19.77
CA ILE A 11 4.49 -58.79 -19.04
C ILE A 11 3.61 -57.58 -18.78
N PHE A 12 3.16 -57.41 -17.54
CA PHE A 12 2.60 -56.15 -17.07
C PHE A 12 3.76 -55.15 -16.96
N ILE A 13 3.87 -54.24 -17.94
CA ILE A 13 4.71 -53.05 -17.82
C ILE A 13 3.96 -52.11 -16.87
N LEU A 14 4.39 -52.08 -15.61
CA LEU A 14 3.98 -51.06 -14.65
C LEU A 14 4.63 -49.75 -15.12
N THR A 15 3.92 -48.95 -15.92
CA THR A 15 4.29 -47.56 -16.16
C THR A 15 4.14 -46.84 -14.84
N GLY A 16 5.26 -46.65 -14.13
CA GLY A 16 5.30 -45.78 -12.96
C GLY A 16 4.89 -44.38 -13.42
N LEU A 17 3.68 -43.97 -13.02
CA LEU A 17 3.31 -42.56 -13.00
C LEU A 17 4.31 -41.90 -12.06
N VAL A 18 5.31 -41.23 -12.62
CA VAL A 18 6.11 -40.26 -11.87
C VAL A 18 5.15 -39.10 -11.62
N CYS A 19 4.42 -39.17 -10.50
CA CYS A 19 3.74 -38.00 -9.98
C CYS A 19 4.85 -37.04 -9.56
N TYR A 20 5.17 -36.06 -10.42
CA TYR A 20 5.89 -34.89 -10.00
C TYR A 20 5.01 -34.21 -8.94
N ALA A 21 5.35 -34.38 -7.67
CA ALA A 21 4.66 -33.68 -6.60
C ALA A 21 4.90 -32.18 -6.83
N GLN A 22 3.83 -31.46 -7.14
CA GLN A 22 3.86 -30.01 -7.23
C GLN A 22 4.30 -29.44 -5.87
N ASN A 23 5.21 -28.46 -5.87
CA ASN A 23 5.64 -27.79 -4.65
C ASN A 23 4.42 -27.30 -3.87
N THR A 24 4.47 -27.41 -2.55
CA THR A 24 3.38 -26.98 -1.67
C THR A 24 3.21 -25.47 -1.80
N GLU A 25 1.98 -25.02 -2.06
CA GLU A 25 1.68 -23.59 -2.17
C GLU A 25 1.79 -22.90 -0.81
N ALA A 26 2.53 -21.80 -0.77
CA ALA A 26 2.69 -20.99 0.43
C ALA A 26 1.39 -20.23 0.75
N PRO A 27 0.84 -20.36 1.98
CA PRO A 27 -0.32 -19.58 2.41
C PRO A 27 -0.10 -18.07 2.31
N SER A 28 1.12 -17.59 2.62
CA SER A 28 1.47 -16.17 2.54
C SER A 28 1.41 -15.61 1.11
N TRP A 29 1.69 -16.42 0.08
CA TRP A 29 1.50 -16.04 -1.33
C TRP A 29 0.01 -15.86 -1.66
N VAL A 30 -0.83 -16.80 -1.23
CA VAL A 30 -2.28 -16.74 -1.47
C VAL A 30 -2.89 -15.51 -0.80
N ASP A 31 -2.50 -15.23 0.44
CA ASP A 31 -2.91 -14.03 1.17
C ASP A 31 -2.45 -12.76 0.43
N PHE A 32 -1.17 -12.66 0.07
CA PHE A 32 -0.64 -11.51 -0.68
C PHE A 32 -1.40 -11.27 -1.98
N ALA A 33 -1.53 -12.30 -2.83
CA ALA A 33 -2.16 -12.16 -4.14
C ALA A 33 -3.62 -11.71 -4.02
N SER A 34 -4.35 -12.28 -3.06
CA SER A 34 -5.72 -11.89 -2.75
C SER A 34 -5.82 -10.44 -2.28
N LYS A 35 -5.02 -10.05 -1.28
CA LYS A 35 -5.02 -8.69 -0.73
C LYS A 35 -4.56 -7.65 -1.74
N LYS A 36 -3.59 -7.98 -2.59
CA LYS A 36 -3.13 -7.10 -3.68
C LYS A 36 -4.25 -6.84 -4.68
N LEU A 37 -4.90 -7.90 -5.17
CA LEU A 37 -5.94 -7.79 -6.20
C LEU A 37 -7.27 -7.23 -5.67
N THR A 38 -7.50 -7.27 -4.36
CA THR A 38 -8.70 -6.68 -3.71
C THR A 38 -8.45 -5.30 -3.11
N GLY A 39 -7.28 -4.69 -3.34
CA GLY A 39 -6.98 -3.34 -2.85
C GLY A 39 -6.71 -3.24 -1.34
N LYS A 40 -6.39 -4.35 -0.68
CA LYS A 40 -6.18 -4.47 0.77
C LYS A 40 -4.72 -4.75 1.13
N LEU A 41 -3.78 -4.20 0.35
CA LEU A 41 -2.35 -4.50 0.48
C LEU A 41 -1.78 -4.17 1.86
N SER A 42 -2.37 -3.20 2.58
CA SER A 42 -2.01 -2.87 3.96
C SER A 42 -2.24 -4.01 4.95
N GLU A 43 -3.16 -4.92 4.65
CA GLU A 43 -3.50 -6.08 5.47
C GLU A 43 -2.72 -7.33 5.05
N ALA A 44 -2.03 -7.31 3.90
CA ALA A 44 -1.28 -8.47 3.41
C ALA A 44 -0.16 -8.86 4.38
N THR A 45 0.09 -10.16 4.52
CA THR A 45 1.20 -10.68 5.33
C THR A 45 2.54 -10.26 4.73
N LEU A 46 2.69 -10.42 3.41
CA LEU A 46 3.90 -10.04 2.68
C LEU A 46 3.82 -8.60 2.18
N ASN A 47 4.98 -7.99 2.04
CA ASN A 47 5.15 -6.73 1.34
C ASN A 47 5.22 -6.95 -0.17
N ASP A 48 5.01 -5.87 -0.94
CA ASP A 48 5.03 -5.91 -2.40
C ASP A 48 6.44 -5.54 -2.91
N PHE A 49 7.19 -6.55 -3.36
CA PHE A 49 8.54 -6.42 -3.93
C PHE A 49 8.52 -6.26 -5.45
N SER A 50 7.34 -6.22 -6.09
CA SER A 50 7.22 -6.16 -7.55
C SER A 50 7.73 -4.85 -8.16
N TYR A 51 8.07 -3.84 -7.35
CA TYR A 51 8.63 -2.56 -7.75
C TYR A 51 10.15 -2.49 -7.52
N THR A 52 10.86 -3.56 -7.87
CA THR A 52 12.31 -3.69 -7.71
C THR A 52 12.97 -3.91 -9.07
N GLY A 53 14.16 -3.33 -9.27
CA GLY A 53 14.93 -3.44 -10.52
C GLY A 53 14.75 -2.25 -11.48
N TYR A 54 15.53 -2.23 -12.55
CA TYR A 54 15.56 -1.20 -13.59
C TYR A 54 14.15 -0.86 -14.11
N HIS A 55 13.76 0.43 -14.09
CA HIS A 55 12.38 0.90 -14.34
C HIS A 55 11.32 0.10 -13.58
N PHE A 56 11.62 -0.31 -12.35
CA PHE A 56 10.76 -1.20 -11.56
C PHE A 56 10.45 -2.52 -12.28
N SER A 57 11.40 -3.08 -13.02
CA SER A 57 11.27 -4.28 -13.87
C SER A 57 10.15 -4.23 -14.92
N GLU A 58 9.72 -3.03 -15.31
CA GLU A 58 8.76 -2.85 -16.42
C GLU A 58 9.43 -2.84 -17.79
N LYS A 59 10.76 -2.72 -17.81
CA LYS A 59 11.57 -2.71 -19.02
C LYS A 59 12.73 -3.67 -18.86
N GLU A 60 13.06 -4.34 -19.95
CA GLU A 60 14.35 -5.01 -20.08
C GLU A 60 15.50 -4.01 -19.94
N LEU A 61 16.64 -4.49 -19.46
CA LEU A 61 17.88 -3.69 -19.48
C LEU A 61 18.18 -3.23 -20.90
N PRO A 62 18.57 -1.97 -21.11
CA PRO A 62 18.61 -1.38 -22.44
C PRO A 62 19.67 -2.04 -23.33
N ASP A 63 19.36 -2.18 -24.62
CA ASP A 63 20.38 -2.42 -25.64
C ASP A 63 21.04 -1.08 -26.00
N VAL A 64 22.30 -0.93 -25.62
CA VAL A 64 23.09 0.30 -25.80
C VAL A 64 23.86 0.34 -27.13
N SER A 65 23.72 -0.69 -27.98
CA SER A 65 24.45 -0.79 -29.26
C SER A 65 24.16 0.37 -30.23
N GLY A 66 22.98 0.99 -30.11
CA GLY A 66 22.58 2.15 -30.91
C GLY A 66 22.92 3.52 -30.31
N TRP A 67 23.54 3.57 -29.13
CA TRP A 67 23.88 4.83 -28.48
C TRP A 67 25.11 5.48 -29.12
N ASN A 68 25.27 6.79 -28.90
CA ASN A 68 26.52 7.46 -29.26
C ASN A 68 27.68 6.73 -28.55
N THR A 69 28.81 6.52 -29.23
CA THR A 69 29.93 5.77 -28.66
C THR A 69 31.19 6.60 -28.72
N ILE A 70 31.82 6.79 -27.57
CA ILE A 70 33.10 7.48 -27.42
C ILE A 70 34.10 6.48 -26.87
N SER A 71 35.23 6.28 -27.56
CA SER A 71 36.28 5.39 -27.04
C SER A 71 37.23 6.13 -26.11
N VAL A 72 37.59 5.52 -24.99
CA VAL A 72 38.62 6.07 -24.08
C VAL A 72 39.98 6.27 -24.77
N THR A 73 40.27 5.51 -25.84
CA THR A 73 41.52 5.64 -26.60
C THR A 73 41.59 6.93 -27.41
N ASP A 74 40.43 7.48 -27.80
CA ASP A 74 40.37 8.78 -28.51
C ASP A 74 40.76 9.95 -27.58
N TYR A 75 40.76 9.70 -26.27
CA TYR A 75 41.08 10.66 -25.21
C TYR A 75 42.44 10.35 -24.55
N GLY A 76 43.20 9.43 -25.13
CA GLY A 76 44.60 9.16 -24.75
C GLY A 76 44.81 7.97 -23.83
N ALA A 77 43.78 7.16 -23.54
CA ALA A 77 43.96 5.90 -22.83
C ALA A 77 44.66 4.89 -23.74
N ILE A 78 45.63 4.13 -23.23
CA ILE A 78 46.42 3.19 -24.04
C ILE A 78 46.36 1.81 -23.40
N PRO A 79 45.56 0.86 -23.95
CA PRO A 79 45.46 -0.46 -23.36
C PRO A 79 46.79 -1.21 -23.41
N ASN A 80 47.09 -1.92 -22.33
CA ASN A 80 48.27 -2.78 -22.13
C ASN A 80 49.62 -2.03 -22.09
N ASP A 81 49.62 -0.73 -21.86
CA ASP A 81 50.85 0.01 -21.56
C ASP A 81 51.17 -0.02 -20.06
N THR A 82 52.14 0.80 -19.64
CA THR A 82 52.50 0.97 -18.22
C THR A 82 52.06 2.32 -17.67
N GLY A 83 51.32 3.11 -18.45
CA GLY A 83 50.81 4.43 -18.09
C GLY A 83 49.55 4.32 -17.24
N TYR A 84 49.12 5.44 -16.65
CA TYR A 84 47.84 5.52 -15.95
C TYR A 84 46.82 6.22 -16.83
N ASP A 85 45.63 5.64 -16.93
CA ASP A 85 44.55 6.06 -17.82
C ASP A 85 43.51 6.95 -17.13
N ASP A 86 43.65 7.26 -15.83
CA ASP A 86 42.66 8.02 -15.04
C ASP A 86 42.18 9.29 -15.75
N ALA A 87 43.11 10.11 -16.26
CA ALA A 87 42.80 11.38 -16.89
C ALA A 87 42.13 11.21 -18.26
N ALA A 88 42.53 10.21 -19.04
CA ALA A 88 41.93 9.93 -20.34
C ALA A 88 40.51 9.37 -20.20
N ILE A 89 40.29 8.49 -19.22
CA ILE A 89 38.97 7.95 -18.89
C ILE A 89 38.05 9.09 -18.43
N GLN A 90 38.50 9.94 -17.50
CA GLN A 90 37.70 11.09 -17.07
C GLN A 90 37.39 12.03 -18.24
N ALA A 91 38.36 12.33 -19.11
CA ALA A 91 38.12 13.19 -20.26
C ALA A 91 37.10 12.60 -21.26
N ALA A 92 37.08 11.28 -21.45
CA ALA A 92 36.06 10.62 -22.28
C ALA A 92 34.67 10.70 -21.64
N ILE A 93 34.57 10.57 -20.31
CA ILE A 93 33.33 10.76 -19.56
C ILE A 93 32.84 12.21 -19.66
N ASP A 94 33.72 13.19 -19.43
CA ASP A 94 33.39 14.61 -19.52
C ASP A 94 32.85 14.96 -20.93
N ALA A 95 33.44 14.38 -21.98
CA ALA A 95 32.97 14.53 -23.34
C ALA A 95 31.62 13.85 -23.59
N ALA A 96 31.39 12.68 -23.00
CA ALA A 96 30.11 11.98 -23.06
C ALA A 96 29.00 12.80 -22.39
N GLU A 97 29.25 13.38 -21.21
CA GLU A 97 28.31 14.26 -20.51
C GLU A 97 28.05 15.55 -21.32
N ALA A 98 29.09 16.15 -21.88
CA ALA A 98 28.96 17.34 -22.71
C ALA A 98 28.19 17.10 -24.03
N SER A 99 28.12 15.83 -24.50
CA SER A 99 27.41 15.48 -25.73
C SER A 99 25.89 15.70 -25.63
N ASN A 100 25.33 15.65 -24.42
CA ASN A 100 23.89 15.68 -24.17
C ASN A 100 23.11 14.61 -24.97
N GLN A 101 23.75 13.48 -25.30
CA GLN A 101 23.14 12.31 -25.93
C GLN A 101 23.41 11.08 -25.06
N PRO A 102 22.51 10.07 -25.05
CA PRO A 102 22.83 8.77 -24.50
C PRO A 102 24.12 8.24 -25.10
N THR A 103 25.12 8.03 -24.25
CA THR A 103 26.50 7.76 -24.68
C THR A 103 27.11 6.58 -23.94
N VAL A 104 27.70 5.67 -24.72
CA VAL A 104 28.59 4.63 -24.25
C VAL A 104 30.02 5.18 -24.24
N VAL A 105 30.64 5.20 -23.08
CA VAL A 105 32.09 5.35 -22.92
C VAL A 105 32.68 3.94 -23.05
N PHE A 106 33.23 3.66 -24.24
CA PHE A 106 33.67 2.35 -24.64
C PHE A 106 35.15 2.14 -24.33
N PHE A 107 35.45 0.98 -23.72
CA PHE A 107 36.78 0.50 -23.42
C PHE A 107 37.11 -0.67 -24.36
N PRO A 108 37.89 -0.45 -25.44
CA PRO A 108 38.40 -1.53 -26.28
C PRO A 108 39.16 -2.58 -25.46
N ALA A 109 39.28 -3.80 -26.00
CA ALA A 109 39.97 -4.89 -25.34
C ALA A 109 41.41 -4.53 -24.90
N GLY A 110 41.78 -4.98 -23.71
CA GLY A 110 43.06 -4.74 -23.09
C GLY A 110 42.96 -4.26 -21.65
N ARG A 111 44.12 -4.08 -21.02
CA ARG A 111 44.24 -3.64 -19.64
C ARG A 111 44.47 -2.14 -19.55
N TYR A 112 43.63 -1.46 -18.79
CA TYR A 112 43.76 -0.04 -18.45
C TYR A 112 44.17 0.07 -16.98
N ILE A 113 45.17 0.88 -16.68
CA ILE A 113 45.69 1.03 -15.31
C ILE A 113 45.17 2.34 -14.74
N VAL A 114 44.54 2.27 -13.58
CA VAL A 114 44.05 3.45 -12.86
C VAL A 114 44.64 3.51 -11.45
N SER A 115 44.45 4.65 -10.77
CA SER A 115 44.86 4.84 -9.38
C SER A 115 46.39 4.85 -9.21
N SER A 116 47.03 5.93 -9.67
CA SER A 116 48.42 6.24 -9.39
C SER A 116 48.63 6.76 -7.96
N GLU A 117 49.88 6.91 -7.51
CA GLU A 117 50.18 7.55 -6.21
C GLU A 117 49.54 8.94 -6.08
N THR A 118 49.42 9.68 -7.19
CA THR A 118 48.83 11.03 -7.21
C THR A 118 47.31 11.04 -7.38
N THR A 119 46.71 9.97 -7.92
CA THR A 119 45.26 9.90 -8.24
C THR A 119 44.49 8.93 -7.36
N LYS A 120 45.14 8.21 -6.45
CA LYS A 120 44.48 7.22 -5.56
C LYS A 120 43.39 7.77 -4.66
N THR A 121 43.39 9.08 -4.39
CA THR A 121 42.35 9.78 -3.61
C THR A 121 41.30 10.49 -4.46
N GLN A 122 41.45 10.48 -5.79
CA GLN A 122 40.58 11.18 -6.75
C GLN A 122 39.76 10.14 -7.50
N PRO A 123 38.44 9.98 -7.27
CA PRO A 123 37.59 9.06 -8.02
C PRO A 123 37.44 9.43 -9.50
N ILE A 124 37.12 8.44 -10.35
CA ILE A 124 36.58 8.70 -11.69
C ILE A 124 35.08 8.89 -11.49
N THR A 125 34.58 10.08 -11.84
CA THR A 125 33.22 10.50 -11.51
C THR A 125 32.36 10.63 -12.76
N ILE A 126 31.15 10.09 -12.68
CA ILE A 126 30.08 10.21 -13.67
C ILE A 126 28.93 10.94 -12.97
N SER A 127 28.68 12.18 -13.38
CA SER A 127 27.66 13.08 -12.82
C SER A 127 26.53 13.43 -13.79
N GLY A 128 26.58 12.94 -15.02
CA GLY A 128 25.51 13.05 -16.01
C GLY A 128 24.63 11.80 -16.10
N SER A 129 23.39 11.99 -16.58
CA SER A 129 22.47 10.91 -16.96
C SER A 129 22.80 10.35 -18.35
N ASN A 130 22.34 9.13 -18.63
CA ASN A 130 22.47 8.44 -19.93
C ASN A 130 23.93 8.13 -20.32
N ILE A 131 24.76 7.77 -19.33
CA ILE A 131 26.16 7.42 -19.52
C ILE A 131 26.40 5.97 -19.11
N VAL A 132 26.98 5.19 -20.01
CA VAL A 132 27.27 3.77 -19.79
C VAL A 132 28.75 3.52 -19.99
N LEU A 133 29.41 2.94 -18.98
CA LEU A 133 30.76 2.40 -19.13
C LEU A 133 30.66 0.97 -19.68
N LYS A 134 31.22 0.73 -20.86
CA LYS A 134 31.12 -0.60 -21.52
C LYS A 134 32.47 -1.11 -21.98
N GLY A 135 32.81 -2.34 -21.59
CA GLY A 135 33.99 -3.04 -22.07
C GLY A 135 33.75 -3.90 -23.30
N ALA A 136 34.81 -4.53 -23.79
CA ALA A 136 34.79 -5.51 -24.87
C ALA A 136 34.52 -6.95 -24.36
N GLY A 137 34.10 -7.10 -23.10
CA GLY A 137 33.84 -8.37 -22.43
C GLY A 137 34.65 -8.51 -21.14
N LYS A 138 34.11 -9.19 -20.12
CA LYS A 138 34.82 -9.48 -18.86
C LYS A 138 35.81 -10.65 -18.91
N GLY A 139 35.74 -11.45 -19.98
CA GLY A 139 36.54 -12.67 -20.15
C GLY A 139 37.92 -12.44 -20.77
N ALA A 140 38.60 -13.55 -21.08
CA ALA A 140 39.90 -13.51 -21.76
C ALA A 140 39.80 -12.79 -23.12
N GLY A 141 40.71 -11.84 -23.37
CA GLY A 141 40.70 -11.01 -24.58
C GLY A 141 39.69 -9.85 -24.53
N GLY A 142 39.03 -9.63 -23.39
CA GLY A 142 38.14 -8.50 -23.16
C GLY A 142 38.83 -7.31 -22.48
N THR A 143 38.07 -6.55 -21.70
CA THR A 143 38.52 -5.33 -21.01
C THR A 143 38.81 -5.60 -19.54
N GLU A 144 40.04 -5.29 -19.12
CA GLU A 144 40.43 -5.25 -17.71
C GLU A 144 40.68 -3.80 -17.29
N ILE A 145 40.05 -3.36 -16.20
CA ILE A 145 40.41 -2.11 -15.52
C ILE A 145 41.09 -2.47 -14.20
N TYR A 146 42.38 -2.14 -14.08
CA TYR A 146 43.21 -2.48 -12.92
C TYR A 146 43.53 -1.26 -12.06
N ALA A 147 43.13 -1.28 -10.80
CA ALA A 147 43.51 -0.27 -9.81
C ALA A 147 44.83 -0.65 -9.10
N ASP A 148 45.88 0.14 -9.30
CA ASP A 148 47.22 -0.13 -8.75
C ASP A 148 47.37 0.33 -7.30
N LYS A 149 47.09 1.61 -6.98
CA LYS A 149 47.22 2.14 -5.62
C LYS A 149 45.87 2.17 -4.89
N PHE A 150 45.92 1.94 -3.58
CA PHE A 150 44.77 1.99 -2.69
C PHE A 150 44.57 3.39 -2.10
N ASN A 151 43.38 3.68 -1.58
CA ASN A 151 43.10 4.93 -0.89
C ASN A 151 43.14 4.75 0.64
N GLU A 152 44.28 5.05 1.25
CA GLU A 152 44.53 4.81 2.69
C GLU A 152 43.92 5.82 3.68
N ASN A 153 43.15 6.82 3.23
CA ASN A 153 42.60 7.88 4.10
C ASN A 153 41.08 7.75 4.31
N LYS A 154 40.55 6.54 4.34
CA LYS A 154 39.11 6.29 4.19
C LYS A 154 38.45 5.77 5.46
N PHE A 155 39.15 5.05 6.34
CA PHE A 155 38.51 4.39 7.47
C PHE A 155 37.90 5.42 8.43
N GLY A 156 36.59 5.30 8.67
CA GLY A 156 35.86 6.22 9.55
C GLY A 156 35.55 7.60 8.98
N SER A 157 35.93 7.91 7.73
CA SER A 157 35.64 9.21 7.09
C SER A 157 34.15 9.44 6.80
N GLY A 158 33.37 8.37 6.63
CA GLY A 158 31.94 8.41 6.32
C GLY A 158 31.60 8.82 4.88
N VAL A 159 32.60 9.10 4.03
CA VAL A 159 32.44 9.50 2.62
C VAL A 159 32.81 8.32 1.71
N ALA A 160 32.00 8.06 0.68
CA ALA A 160 32.29 7.03 -0.32
C ALA A 160 33.39 7.53 -1.28
N HIS A 161 34.43 6.72 -1.48
CA HIS A 161 35.56 7.04 -2.38
C HIS A 161 35.90 5.81 -3.25
N TYR A 162 34.87 5.22 -3.84
CA TYR A 162 35.05 4.13 -4.80
C TYR A 162 35.79 4.62 -6.03
N ARG A 163 36.50 3.71 -6.71
CA ARG A 163 37.30 4.06 -7.90
C ARG A 163 36.45 4.67 -9.01
N PHE A 164 35.23 4.17 -9.18
CA PHE A 164 34.21 4.67 -10.09
C PHE A 164 32.96 5.10 -9.31
N MET A 165 32.57 6.36 -9.45
CA MET A 165 31.42 6.94 -8.74
C MET A 165 30.41 7.51 -9.73
N PHE A 166 29.22 6.91 -9.75
CA PHE A 166 28.05 7.44 -10.43
C PHE A 166 27.23 8.23 -9.41
N ILE A 167 27.33 9.56 -9.47
CA ILE A 167 26.74 10.45 -8.47
C ILE A 167 26.46 11.83 -9.07
N PRO A 168 25.26 12.42 -8.89
CA PRO A 168 24.99 13.78 -9.34
C PRO A 168 25.95 14.79 -8.69
N SER A 169 26.12 15.93 -9.34
CA SER A 169 26.95 17.03 -8.84
C SER A 169 26.48 17.61 -7.49
N THR A 170 25.21 17.40 -7.13
CA THR A 170 24.66 17.69 -5.80
C THR A 170 23.73 16.58 -5.34
N THR A 171 23.80 16.25 -4.05
CA THR A 171 22.91 15.32 -3.36
C THR A 171 22.10 16.02 -2.26
N ASP A 172 21.90 17.34 -2.37
CA ASP A 172 21.15 18.12 -1.38
C ASP A 172 19.73 17.58 -1.15
N SER A 173 19.36 17.44 0.13
CA SER A 173 18.09 16.87 0.58
C SER A 173 17.39 17.84 1.53
N ASN A 174 16.45 18.60 1.00
CA ASN A 174 15.67 19.61 1.70
C ASN A 174 14.20 19.18 1.86
N ASP A 175 13.54 19.59 2.93
CA ASP A 175 12.10 19.33 3.10
C ASP A 175 11.30 20.16 2.08
N ILE A 176 10.35 19.52 1.40
CA ILE A 176 9.43 20.14 0.43
C ILE A 176 8.11 20.48 1.09
N THR A 177 7.48 19.49 1.72
CA THR A 177 6.19 19.61 2.39
C THR A 177 6.06 18.55 3.49
N GLN A 178 5.26 18.87 4.51
CA GLN A 178 4.87 17.92 5.56
C GLN A 178 3.74 17.00 5.08
N VAL A 179 3.77 15.74 5.51
CA VAL A 179 2.66 14.79 5.38
C VAL A 179 1.71 14.98 6.56
N THR A 180 0.41 15.10 6.30
CA THR A 180 -0.60 15.50 7.28
C THR A 180 -1.57 14.38 7.68
N ALA A 181 -1.34 13.16 7.20
CA ALA A 181 -2.11 11.97 7.56
C ALA A 181 -1.16 10.81 7.94
N GLU A 182 -1.70 9.80 8.63
CA GLU A 182 -1.00 8.53 8.78
C GLU A 182 -0.79 7.86 7.42
N ILE A 183 0.27 7.06 7.29
CA ILE A 183 0.54 6.24 6.11
C ILE A 183 0.61 4.78 6.57
N ARG A 184 -0.04 3.88 5.84
CA ARG A 184 0.02 2.44 6.06
C ARG A 184 0.97 1.80 5.06
N LYS A 185 1.59 0.69 5.45
CA LYS A 185 2.32 -0.15 4.49
C LYS A 185 1.37 -0.52 3.34
N GLY A 186 1.87 -0.60 2.12
CA GLY A 186 1.07 -0.87 0.92
C GLY A 186 0.33 0.35 0.36
N ASP A 187 0.33 1.51 1.03
CA ASP A 187 -0.25 2.73 0.48
C ASP A 187 0.56 3.22 -0.73
N PHE A 188 -0.16 3.74 -1.73
CA PHE A 188 0.41 4.43 -2.88
C PHE A 188 0.15 5.93 -2.82
N GLU A 189 -0.58 6.44 -1.83
CA GLU A 189 -0.97 7.85 -1.76
C GLU A 189 -0.67 8.43 -0.38
N VAL A 190 -0.17 9.66 -0.37
CA VAL A 190 0.02 10.44 0.86
C VAL A 190 -0.73 11.76 0.76
N THR A 191 -1.26 12.23 1.90
CA THR A 191 -1.84 13.57 2.01
C THR A 191 -0.80 14.54 2.57
N VAL A 192 -0.54 15.62 1.86
CA VAL A 192 0.47 16.63 2.20
C VAL A 192 -0.16 17.99 2.50
N MET A 193 0.58 18.83 3.22
CA MET A 193 0.16 20.20 3.53
C MET A 193 0.00 21.07 2.28
N ASN A 194 0.91 20.93 1.32
CA ASN A 194 0.92 21.71 0.08
C ASN A 194 1.63 20.94 -1.05
N THR A 195 1.12 21.07 -2.28
CA THR A 195 1.68 20.44 -3.50
C THR A 195 2.35 21.43 -4.45
N ALA A 196 2.43 22.72 -4.11
CA ALA A 196 2.93 23.77 -5.01
C ALA A 196 4.37 23.56 -5.54
N ASN A 197 5.21 22.83 -4.80
CA ASN A 197 6.61 22.53 -5.18
C ASN A 197 6.80 21.06 -5.58
N LEU A 198 5.72 20.37 -5.92
CA LEU A 198 5.73 18.98 -6.38
C LEU A 198 5.24 18.91 -7.84
N SER A 199 5.77 17.96 -8.59
CA SER A 199 5.33 17.71 -9.97
C SER A 199 5.20 16.22 -10.27
N VAL A 200 4.25 15.85 -11.13
CA VAL A 200 4.17 14.49 -11.71
C VAL A 200 5.46 14.21 -12.48
N GLY A 201 6.01 13.01 -12.30
CA GLY A 201 7.31 12.59 -12.84
C GLY A 201 8.50 12.89 -11.93
N GLN A 202 8.30 13.60 -10.81
CA GLN A 202 9.36 13.87 -9.84
C GLN A 202 9.62 12.67 -8.93
N TYR A 203 10.90 12.38 -8.68
CA TYR A 203 11.29 11.49 -7.60
C TYR A 203 11.46 12.27 -6.29
N VAL A 204 10.97 11.71 -5.19
CA VAL A 204 11.05 12.30 -3.84
C VAL A 204 11.50 11.27 -2.81
N ASP A 205 12.11 11.75 -1.74
CA ASP A 205 12.36 10.95 -0.54
C ASP A 205 11.20 11.13 0.46
N LEU A 206 10.54 10.04 0.86
CA LEU A 206 9.60 10.01 1.98
C LEU A 206 10.37 9.69 3.26
N TYR A 207 10.43 10.66 4.17
CA TYR A 207 11.24 10.58 5.37
C TYR A 207 10.40 10.72 6.64
N GLN A 208 10.75 9.94 7.66
CA GLN A 208 10.23 10.13 9.00
C GLN A 208 11.24 9.73 10.08
N ARG A 209 11.17 10.42 11.21
CA ARG A 209 11.97 10.13 12.41
C ARG A 209 11.12 10.29 13.66
N THR A 210 10.64 9.20 14.21
CA THR A 210 9.84 9.18 15.45
C THR A 210 9.90 7.80 16.10
N THR A 211 9.95 7.75 17.43
CA THR A 211 9.89 6.49 18.17
C THR A 211 8.53 5.80 18.09
N ALA A 212 7.48 6.52 17.68
CA ALA A 212 6.16 5.94 17.42
C ALA A 212 6.18 4.83 16.35
N ASN A 213 7.20 4.82 15.47
CA ASN A 213 7.38 3.78 14.45
C ASN A 213 7.65 2.39 15.04
N LEU A 214 8.11 2.32 16.30
CA LEU A 214 8.37 1.04 16.96
C LEU A 214 7.08 0.30 17.28
N GLU A 215 6.13 0.98 17.92
CA GLU A 215 4.83 0.35 18.23
C GLU A 215 4.05 0.00 16.97
N ALA A 216 4.13 0.85 15.94
CA ALA A 216 3.40 0.64 14.69
C ALA A 216 3.91 -0.52 13.82
N ASN A 217 5.16 -0.96 14.01
CA ASN A 217 5.79 -1.95 13.12
C ASN A 217 6.49 -3.10 13.84
N MET A 218 6.75 -2.96 15.13
CA MET A 218 7.38 -3.96 15.98
C MET A 218 6.66 -4.08 17.35
N PRO A 219 5.31 -4.22 17.35
CA PRO A 219 4.52 -4.16 18.57
C PRO A 219 4.96 -5.24 19.56
N GLY A 220 5.23 -4.86 20.81
CA GLY A 220 5.66 -5.79 21.86
C GLY A 220 7.17 -6.08 21.90
N LEU A 221 7.97 -5.62 20.94
CA LEU A 221 9.43 -5.68 21.04
C LEU A 221 9.98 -4.47 21.78
N THR A 222 10.80 -4.73 22.79
CA THR A 222 11.56 -3.68 23.49
C THR A 222 13.02 -3.71 23.03
N PRO A 223 13.54 -2.65 22.39
CA PRO A 223 14.95 -2.53 22.05
C PRO A 223 15.84 -2.60 23.30
N ASN A 224 17.04 -3.15 23.16
CA ASN A 224 18.04 -3.06 24.23
C ASN A 224 18.43 -1.58 24.44
N PRO A 225 18.57 -1.10 25.69
CA PRO A 225 18.99 0.28 25.97
C PRO A 225 20.29 0.73 25.28
N ASN A 226 21.20 -0.19 24.95
CA ASN A 226 22.45 0.11 24.24
C ASN A 226 22.22 0.46 22.76
N TRP A 227 21.04 0.18 22.20
CA TRP A 227 20.69 0.45 20.81
C TRP A 227 20.17 1.89 20.66
N GLY A 228 21.03 2.86 20.97
CA GLY A 228 20.66 4.27 21.04
C GLY A 228 20.10 4.83 19.73
N ALA A 229 20.50 4.31 18.56
CA ALA A 229 19.96 4.79 17.29
C ALA A 229 18.45 4.56 17.17
N ILE A 230 17.97 3.34 17.48
CA ILE A 230 16.54 3.01 17.42
C ILE A 230 15.76 3.58 18.61
N SER A 231 16.34 3.54 19.82
CA SER A 231 15.68 4.03 21.03
C SER A 231 15.40 5.53 20.98
N ASN A 232 16.26 6.31 20.33
CA ASN A 232 16.10 7.76 20.22
C ASN A 232 15.26 8.20 19.01
N ASN A 233 15.22 7.40 17.93
CA ASN A 233 14.70 7.85 16.64
C ASN A 233 13.58 6.97 16.06
N GLY A 234 13.33 5.81 16.66
CA GLY A 234 12.57 4.72 16.04
C GLY A 234 13.29 4.13 14.83
N ILE A 235 12.56 3.29 14.07
CA ILE A 235 12.92 2.96 12.69
C ILE A 235 12.75 4.24 11.87
N ARG A 236 13.70 4.54 10.99
CA ARG A 236 13.73 5.78 10.20
C ARG A 236 13.41 5.49 8.73
N PRO A 237 12.14 5.47 8.30
CA PRO A 237 11.80 5.43 6.90
C PRO A 237 12.55 6.49 6.11
N TYR A 238 13.14 6.07 5.00
CA TYR A 238 13.83 6.91 4.04
C TYR A 238 13.56 6.29 2.66
N GLU A 239 12.30 6.31 2.26
CA GLU A 239 11.82 5.61 1.05
C GLU A 239 11.87 6.53 -0.16
N LYS A 240 12.00 5.94 -1.35
CA LYS A 240 12.08 6.69 -2.61
C LYS A 240 10.85 6.42 -3.43
N HIS A 241 10.20 7.47 -3.91
CA HIS A 241 8.97 7.34 -4.67
C HIS A 241 8.97 8.22 -5.91
N LEU A 242 8.41 7.69 -7.00
CA LEU A 242 8.09 8.45 -8.20
C LEU A 242 6.65 8.96 -8.12
N ILE A 243 6.42 10.27 -8.23
CA ILE A 243 5.09 10.86 -8.24
C ILE A 243 4.42 10.60 -9.60
N THR A 244 3.26 9.95 -9.60
CA THR A 244 2.48 9.63 -10.82
C THR A 244 1.22 10.48 -10.96
N LYS A 245 0.69 11.00 -9.84
CA LYS A 245 -0.51 11.85 -9.83
C LYS A 245 -0.49 12.83 -8.67
N ILE A 246 -1.02 14.03 -8.90
CA ILE A 246 -1.28 15.03 -7.87
C ILE A 246 -2.74 15.47 -8.02
N SER A 247 -3.52 15.41 -6.93
CA SER A 247 -4.92 15.85 -6.90
C SER A 247 -5.18 16.63 -5.61
N GLY A 248 -5.25 17.95 -5.70
CA GLY A 248 -5.29 18.82 -4.53
C GLY A 248 -4.07 18.62 -3.63
N ASN A 249 -4.30 18.15 -2.40
CA ASN A 249 -3.28 17.84 -1.40
C ASN A 249 -2.87 16.36 -1.35
N LYS A 250 -3.37 15.54 -2.28
CA LYS A 250 -3.02 14.12 -2.39
C LYS A 250 -1.94 13.92 -3.45
N VAL A 251 -0.92 13.15 -3.10
CA VAL A 251 0.22 12.79 -3.96
C VAL A 251 0.23 11.27 -4.09
N THR A 252 0.06 10.77 -5.31
CA THR A 252 0.11 9.35 -5.61
C THR A 252 1.51 8.98 -6.14
N PHE A 253 2.07 7.93 -5.58
CA PHE A 253 3.35 7.32 -5.95
C PHE A 253 3.15 6.16 -6.93
N LYS A 254 4.21 5.84 -7.68
CA LYS A 254 4.27 4.65 -8.52
C LYS A 254 4.39 3.37 -7.70
N ASN A 255 5.25 3.40 -6.68
CA ASN A 255 5.65 2.27 -5.86
C ASN A 255 5.11 2.42 -4.43
N PRO A 256 4.76 1.32 -3.75
CA PRO A 256 4.10 1.36 -2.45
C PRO A 256 5.05 1.75 -1.32
N VAL A 257 4.50 2.35 -0.28
CA VAL A 257 5.21 2.55 1.00
C VAL A 257 5.36 1.21 1.71
N GLN A 258 6.54 0.90 2.24
CA GLN A 258 6.87 -0.44 2.76
C GLN A 258 6.71 -0.57 4.28
N LEU A 259 6.41 0.51 5.00
CA LEU A 259 6.29 0.56 6.46
C LEU A 259 5.06 1.36 6.90
N ASN A 260 4.47 1.02 8.05
CA ASN A 260 3.48 1.89 8.69
C ASN A 260 4.18 3.12 9.28
N MET A 261 3.64 4.30 9.00
CA MET A 261 4.19 5.59 9.45
C MET A 261 3.06 6.36 10.15
N PRO A 262 2.99 6.30 11.50
CA PRO A 262 2.04 7.08 12.28
C PRO A 262 2.16 8.57 11.99
N LEU A 263 1.06 9.32 12.14
CA LEU A 263 1.09 10.77 11.96
C LEU A 263 2.14 11.40 12.88
N SER A 264 3.10 12.11 12.28
CA SER A 264 4.18 12.79 13.00
C SER A 264 4.57 14.07 12.29
N SER A 265 4.91 15.09 13.08
CA SER A 265 5.42 16.36 12.55
C SER A 265 6.75 16.21 11.79
N THR A 266 7.46 15.10 11.98
CA THR A 266 8.72 14.78 11.31
C THR A 266 8.54 14.08 9.96
N THR A 267 7.30 13.81 9.54
CA THR A 267 6.98 13.12 8.28
C THR A 267 6.95 14.12 7.14
N VAL A 268 7.87 14.00 6.20
CA VAL A 268 8.08 14.99 5.12
C VAL A 268 8.40 14.30 3.81
N LEU A 269 8.01 14.95 2.71
CA LEU A 269 8.61 14.70 1.40
C LEU A 269 9.83 15.61 1.25
N LYS A 270 10.95 15.05 0.78
CA LYS A 270 12.22 15.73 0.60
C LYS A 270 12.67 15.74 -0.86
N THR A 271 13.50 16.72 -1.21
CA THR A 271 14.17 16.78 -2.51
C THR A 271 15.08 15.58 -2.67
N TYR A 272 15.08 15.01 -3.87
CA TYR A 272 15.93 13.88 -4.23
C TYR A 272 16.53 14.16 -5.61
N ASN A 273 17.73 14.73 -5.61
CA ASN A 273 18.49 15.03 -6.82
C ASN A 273 19.14 13.75 -7.33
N THR A 274 19.00 13.47 -8.62
CA THR A 274 19.40 12.18 -9.20
C THR A 274 20.08 12.33 -10.54
N ILE A 275 20.86 11.30 -10.90
CA ILE A 275 21.17 10.97 -12.29
C ILE A 275 20.40 9.72 -12.68
N SER A 276 20.18 9.52 -13.98
CA SER A 276 19.33 8.45 -14.49
C SER A 276 19.92 7.75 -15.70
N GLU A 277 19.48 6.51 -15.96
CA GLU A 277 19.85 5.74 -17.15
C GLU A 277 21.37 5.54 -17.28
N VAL A 278 22.04 5.24 -16.15
CA VAL A 278 23.49 5.01 -16.10
C VAL A 278 23.83 3.54 -15.89
N GLY A 279 24.92 3.08 -16.53
CA GLY A 279 25.23 1.66 -16.61
C GLY A 279 26.72 1.30 -16.53
N VAL A 280 27.01 0.08 -16.11
CA VAL A 280 28.32 -0.58 -16.26
C VAL A 280 28.13 -1.96 -16.88
N GLU A 281 28.85 -2.26 -17.94
CA GLU A 281 28.70 -3.51 -18.70
C GLU A 281 30.03 -4.10 -19.16
N ASP A 282 30.14 -5.44 -19.16
CA ASP A 282 31.18 -6.17 -19.89
C ASP A 282 32.63 -5.84 -19.49
N ILE A 283 32.88 -5.57 -18.21
CA ILE A 283 34.19 -5.18 -17.69
C ILE A 283 34.65 -6.15 -16.58
N LEU A 284 35.93 -6.51 -16.61
CA LEU A 284 36.64 -7.08 -15.48
C LEU A 284 37.33 -5.98 -14.68
N PHE A 285 36.94 -5.79 -13.42
CA PHE A 285 37.62 -4.90 -12.48
C PHE A 285 38.60 -5.69 -11.62
N THR A 286 39.87 -5.30 -11.62
CA THR A 286 40.93 -5.92 -10.79
C THR A 286 41.65 -4.88 -9.94
N SER A 287 42.36 -5.31 -8.89
CA SER A 287 43.20 -4.40 -8.11
C SER A 287 44.49 -5.05 -7.59
N ALA A 288 45.44 -4.23 -7.17
CA ALA A 288 46.67 -4.70 -6.54
C ALA A 288 46.48 -5.25 -5.11
N TRP A 289 45.24 -5.29 -4.59
CA TRP A 289 44.91 -6.04 -3.37
C TRP A 289 45.43 -7.49 -3.43
N LYS A 290 45.39 -8.09 -4.63
CA LYS A 290 45.94 -9.41 -4.93
C LYS A 290 47.36 -9.60 -4.39
N ASP A 291 48.22 -8.62 -4.65
CA ASP A 291 49.65 -8.67 -4.35
C ASP A 291 49.99 -7.96 -3.03
N TYR A 292 49.01 -7.30 -2.39
CA TYR A 292 49.20 -6.69 -1.08
C TYR A 292 49.57 -7.78 -0.05
N PRO A 293 50.61 -7.59 0.78
CA PRO A 293 51.20 -8.68 1.56
C PRO A 293 50.31 -9.15 2.72
N GLU A 294 49.45 -8.28 3.25
CA GLU A 294 48.55 -8.64 4.35
C GLU A 294 47.31 -9.39 3.85
N ILE A 295 46.81 -10.29 4.68
CA ILE A 295 45.52 -10.96 4.48
C ILE A 295 44.40 -10.14 5.13
N PHE A 296 43.17 -10.33 4.65
CA PHE A 296 42.02 -9.65 5.24
C PHE A 296 41.80 -10.09 6.69
N VAL A 297 41.82 -9.13 7.61
CA VAL A 297 41.41 -9.28 8.99
C VAL A 297 40.50 -8.09 9.33
N HIS A 298 39.26 -8.39 9.72
CA HIS A 298 38.23 -7.41 9.95
C HIS A 298 38.68 -6.31 10.93
N HIS A 299 38.59 -5.04 10.49
CA HIS A 299 39.00 -3.87 11.26
C HIS A 299 40.46 -3.84 11.72
N ALA A 300 41.37 -4.57 11.05
CA ALA A 300 42.78 -4.53 11.42
C ALA A 300 43.45 -3.20 11.07
N ASN A 301 43.17 -2.64 9.89
CA ASN A 301 43.59 -1.30 9.46
C ASN A 301 42.79 -0.86 8.22
N GLU A 302 42.92 0.41 7.82
CA GLU A 302 42.17 0.98 6.70
C GLU A 302 42.41 0.26 5.38
N ILE A 303 43.65 -0.18 5.17
CA ILE A 303 44.14 -0.71 3.89
C ILE A 303 43.53 -2.07 3.59
N VAL A 304 43.50 -2.96 4.58
CA VAL A 304 42.93 -4.29 4.41
C VAL A 304 41.40 -4.29 4.52
N ASP A 305 40.81 -3.30 5.21
CA ASP A 305 39.38 -3.27 5.48
C ASP A 305 38.59 -2.54 4.39
N SER A 306 39.10 -1.45 3.82
CA SER A 306 38.25 -0.59 2.98
C SER A 306 38.95 0.30 1.96
N ALA A 307 40.26 0.17 1.74
CA ALA A 307 41.00 1.06 0.84
C ALA A 307 40.94 0.66 -0.65
N TRP A 308 40.48 -0.56 -0.95
CA TRP A 308 40.31 -1.10 -2.30
C TRP A 308 38.83 -1.21 -2.65
N GLN A 309 38.28 -0.21 -3.32
CA GLN A 309 36.85 -0.12 -3.62
C GLN A 309 36.56 0.14 -5.09
N SER A 310 35.67 -0.64 -5.70
CA SER A 310 35.47 -0.62 -7.16
C SER A 310 34.38 0.36 -7.65
N VAL A 311 33.10 -0.02 -7.59
CA VAL A 311 31.97 0.74 -8.18
C VAL A 311 30.97 1.21 -7.13
N TYR A 312 30.57 2.48 -7.23
CA TYR A 312 29.56 3.12 -6.38
C TYR A 312 28.48 3.82 -7.21
N PHE A 313 27.22 3.56 -6.88
CA PHE A 313 26.07 4.32 -7.37
C PHE A 313 25.48 5.10 -6.18
N GLY A 314 25.41 6.42 -6.29
CA GLY A 314 24.81 7.32 -5.31
C GLY A 314 23.74 8.17 -5.97
N ASN A 315 22.51 8.16 -5.45
CA ASN A 315 21.42 8.95 -6.03
C ASN A 315 21.12 8.63 -7.51
N VAL A 316 21.19 7.35 -7.86
CA VAL A 316 20.88 6.87 -9.22
C VAL A 316 19.42 6.42 -9.29
N VAL A 317 18.75 6.73 -10.40
CA VAL A 317 17.44 6.17 -10.76
C VAL A 317 17.54 5.43 -12.09
N ASN A 318 16.90 4.26 -12.21
CA ASN A 318 16.95 3.47 -13.46
C ASN A 318 18.39 3.16 -13.89
N GLY A 319 19.22 2.67 -12.96
CA GLY A 319 20.61 2.31 -13.23
C GLY A 319 20.81 0.81 -13.38
N TRP A 320 21.93 0.38 -13.95
CA TRP A 320 22.27 -1.04 -14.00
C TRP A 320 23.78 -1.35 -13.94
N ILE A 321 24.10 -2.55 -13.47
CA ILE A 321 25.42 -3.17 -13.62
C ILE A 321 25.14 -4.58 -14.14
N ARG A 322 25.64 -4.94 -15.32
CA ARG A 322 25.47 -6.30 -15.86
C ARG A 322 26.76 -6.87 -16.39
N ASP A 323 26.88 -8.19 -16.35
CA ASP A 323 27.98 -8.93 -16.97
C ASP A 323 29.35 -8.34 -16.59
N CYS A 324 29.59 -8.19 -15.29
CA CYS A 324 30.85 -7.67 -14.76
C CYS A 324 31.50 -8.66 -13.79
N ASP A 325 32.82 -8.68 -13.78
CA ASP A 325 33.61 -9.46 -12.82
C ASP A 325 34.40 -8.52 -11.91
N PHE A 326 34.47 -8.83 -10.62
CA PHE A 326 35.25 -8.09 -9.64
C PHE A 326 36.21 -9.05 -8.97
N LYS A 327 37.50 -8.84 -9.21
CA LYS A 327 38.54 -9.73 -8.73
C LYS A 327 39.54 -9.01 -7.86
N ASP A 328 39.82 -9.59 -6.69
CA ASP A 328 40.80 -9.06 -5.74
C ASP A 328 40.43 -7.64 -5.27
N TRP A 329 39.35 -7.46 -4.51
CA TRP A 329 38.90 -6.17 -3.95
C TRP A 329 38.54 -6.27 -2.46
N ASN A 330 38.52 -5.15 -1.73
CA ASN A 330 37.94 -5.11 -0.38
C ASN A 330 36.44 -4.91 -0.41
N GLU A 331 35.95 -4.00 -1.26
CA GLU A 331 34.53 -3.73 -1.45
C GLU A 331 34.21 -3.58 -2.94
N CYS A 332 33.28 -4.37 -3.48
CA CYS A 332 33.06 -4.41 -4.93
C CYS A 332 31.99 -3.41 -5.38
N ILE A 333 30.75 -3.55 -4.90
CA ILE A 333 29.60 -2.76 -5.35
C ILE A 333 28.85 -2.16 -4.16
N GLN A 334 28.60 -0.86 -4.20
CA GLN A 334 27.66 -0.21 -3.29
C GLN A 334 26.62 0.60 -4.07
N ILE A 335 25.35 0.29 -3.81
CA ILE A 335 24.19 1.04 -4.33
C ILE A 335 23.58 1.84 -3.19
N GLU A 336 23.90 3.13 -3.12
CA GLU A 336 23.44 4.02 -2.06
C GLU A 336 22.41 5.03 -2.55
N ARG A 337 21.39 5.28 -1.72
CA ARG A 337 20.36 6.29 -1.96
C ARG A 337 19.85 6.24 -3.41
N SER A 338 19.62 5.05 -3.95
CA SER A 338 19.22 4.86 -5.34
C SER A 338 17.88 4.13 -5.44
N THR A 339 17.22 4.17 -6.60
CA THR A 339 16.00 3.39 -6.82
C THR A 339 15.86 2.87 -8.24
N ALA A 340 15.11 1.78 -8.40
CA ALA A 340 14.94 1.10 -9.68
C ALA A 340 16.30 0.75 -10.32
N VAL A 341 17.17 0.06 -9.58
CA VAL A 341 18.50 -0.35 -10.05
C VAL A 341 18.56 -1.87 -10.14
N THR A 342 19.16 -2.41 -11.21
CA THR A 342 19.42 -3.85 -11.34
C THR A 342 20.93 -4.11 -11.40
N VAL A 343 21.42 -5.01 -10.56
CA VAL A 343 22.76 -5.60 -10.63
C VAL A 343 22.59 -7.06 -11.00
N LYS A 344 23.14 -7.48 -12.13
CA LYS A 344 22.87 -8.79 -12.72
C LYS A 344 24.12 -9.46 -13.27
N ASP A 345 24.21 -10.79 -13.14
CA ASP A 345 25.28 -11.60 -13.74
C ASP A 345 26.70 -11.16 -13.31
N VAL A 346 26.83 -10.86 -12.02
CA VAL A 346 28.08 -10.40 -11.40
C VAL A 346 28.81 -11.55 -10.71
N HIS A 347 30.12 -11.66 -10.94
CA HIS A 347 30.97 -12.62 -10.25
C HIS A 347 32.08 -11.91 -9.45
N ILE A 348 32.17 -12.23 -8.15
CA ILE A 348 33.20 -11.73 -7.24
C ILE A 348 34.12 -12.89 -6.85
N TYR A 349 35.43 -12.75 -7.05
CA TYR A 349 36.39 -13.83 -6.76
C TYR A 349 37.82 -13.35 -6.49
N GLY A 350 38.71 -14.31 -6.17
CA GLY A 350 40.11 -14.03 -5.83
C GLY A 350 40.31 -13.81 -4.34
N LYS A 351 41.16 -12.84 -3.98
CA LYS A 351 41.56 -12.56 -2.60
C LYS A 351 40.41 -11.93 -1.81
N ARG A 352 40.05 -12.58 -0.71
CA ARG A 352 38.98 -12.14 0.22
C ARG A 352 39.22 -10.73 0.75
N GLY A 353 38.13 -10.02 0.94
CA GLY A 353 38.03 -8.67 1.49
C GLY A 353 36.82 -8.50 2.41
N HIS A 354 36.40 -7.25 2.55
CA HIS A 354 35.41 -6.83 3.53
C HIS A 354 33.96 -7.08 3.09
N ALA A 355 33.54 -6.61 1.91
CA ALA A 355 32.16 -6.73 1.44
C ALA A 355 32.04 -7.08 -0.05
N SER A 356 31.05 -7.90 -0.39
CA SER A 356 30.73 -8.25 -1.77
C SER A 356 29.96 -7.12 -2.47
N TYR A 357 28.65 -7.12 -2.34
CA TYR A 357 27.73 -6.15 -2.93
C TYR A 357 26.59 -5.88 -1.96
N TYR A 358 26.18 -4.61 -1.88
CA TYR A 358 25.12 -4.23 -0.96
C TYR A 358 24.40 -2.95 -1.36
N SER A 359 23.21 -2.79 -0.78
CA SER A 359 22.32 -1.65 -0.94
C SER A 359 22.20 -0.86 0.36
N LYS A 360 22.20 0.48 0.30
CA LYS A 360 22.19 1.39 1.46
C LYS A 360 21.25 2.59 1.26
N TYR A 361 20.27 2.82 2.14
CA TYR A 361 19.25 3.89 1.97
C TYR A 361 18.49 3.87 0.63
N SER A 362 18.48 2.73 -0.05
CA SER A 362 17.91 2.60 -1.39
C SER A 362 16.53 1.93 -1.33
N TYR A 363 15.77 2.10 -2.40
CA TYR A 363 14.46 1.47 -2.58
C TYR A 363 14.46 0.66 -3.87
N GLY A 364 14.06 -0.61 -3.85
CA GLY A 364 13.80 -1.34 -5.10
C GLY A 364 15.06 -1.66 -5.91
N VAL A 365 16.12 -2.10 -5.24
CA VAL A 365 17.36 -2.56 -5.89
C VAL A 365 17.28 -4.07 -6.09
N LEU A 366 17.43 -4.54 -7.33
CA LEU A 366 17.46 -5.96 -7.68
C LEU A 366 18.91 -6.43 -7.81
N PHE A 367 19.29 -7.44 -7.06
CA PHE A 367 20.48 -8.25 -7.32
C PHE A 367 20.01 -9.60 -7.86
N GLU A 368 20.40 -9.93 -9.09
CA GLU A 368 19.98 -11.16 -9.77
C GLU A 368 21.23 -11.93 -10.21
N ASN A 369 21.32 -13.22 -9.87
CA ASN A 369 22.43 -14.08 -10.27
C ASN A 369 23.82 -13.48 -9.96
N CYS A 370 23.97 -12.91 -8.75
CA CYS A 370 25.23 -12.33 -8.29
C CYS A 370 25.93 -13.31 -7.34
N VAL A 371 27.13 -13.75 -7.70
CA VAL A 371 27.83 -14.82 -6.96
C VAL A 371 29.16 -14.32 -6.41
N ASP A 372 29.43 -14.68 -5.16
CA ASP A 372 30.72 -14.45 -4.49
C ASP A 372 31.40 -15.80 -4.22
N THR A 373 32.58 -16.00 -4.80
CA THR A 373 33.37 -17.24 -4.67
C THR A 373 34.80 -16.95 -4.22
N CYS A 374 35.07 -15.84 -3.52
CA CYS A 374 36.41 -15.55 -3.00
C CYS A 374 36.98 -16.71 -2.18
N ASP A 375 38.17 -17.19 -2.52
CA ASP A 375 38.78 -18.38 -1.92
C ASP A 375 40.30 -18.21 -1.62
N GLN A 376 40.85 -17.02 -1.86
CA GLN A 376 42.26 -16.71 -1.62
C GLN A 376 42.42 -15.71 -0.46
N GLY A 377 43.60 -15.68 0.18
CA GLY A 377 43.88 -14.74 1.27
C GLY A 377 43.03 -14.98 2.53
N LEU A 378 42.63 -16.22 2.80
CA LEU A 378 41.73 -16.58 3.88
C LEU A 378 42.48 -16.64 5.23
N ALA A 379 42.11 -15.79 6.18
CA ALA A 379 42.68 -15.81 7.54
C ALA A 379 42.17 -16.97 8.40
N ASP A 380 40.97 -17.46 8.13
CA ASP A 380 40.25 -18.45 8.94
C ASP A 380 39.66 -19.60 8.11
N GLY A 381 40.05 -19.70 6.83
CA GLY A 381 39.58 -20.71 5.89
C GLY A 381 38.16 -20.50 5.36
N ARG A 382 37.45 -19.44 5.76
CA ARG A 382 36.08 -19.16 5.29
C ARG A 382 36.11 -18.49 3.92
N LYS A 383 35.34 -19.02 2.98
CA LYS A 383 35.21 -18.50 1.62
C LYS A 383 34.17 -17.37 1.53
N GLY A 384 34.13 -16.71 0.37
CA GLY A 384 33.37 -15.49 0.11
C GLY A 384 34.07 -14.25 0.67
N MET A 385 33.43 -13.10 0.58
CA MET A 385 33.72 -11.90 1.35
C MET A 385 33.22 -12.04 2.79
N LEU A 386 33.68 -11.19 3.71
CA LEU A 386 33.19 -11.20 5.10
C LEU A 386 31.71 -10.86 5.21
N HIS A 387 31.34 -9.72 4.64
CA HIS A 387 29.96 -9.30 4.46
C HIS A 387 29.51 -9.73 3.08
N GLY A 388 28.66 -10.76 3.02
CA GLY A 388 28.05 -11.24 1.79
C GLY A 388 26.95 -10.29 1.27
N PRO A 389 25.97 -10.82 0.53
CA PRO A 389 24.85 -10.04 -0.01
C PRO A 389 24.20 -9.21 1.10
N GLY A 390 24.22 -7.88 0.91
CA GLY A 390 24.03 -6.96 2.02
C GLY A 390 22.95 -5.91 1.86
N MET A 391 22.30 -5.60 2.98
CA MET A 391 21.34 -4.51 3.14
C MET A 391 21.73 -3.68 4.37
N ARG A 392 21.85 -2.37 4.18
CA ARG A 392 22.37 -1.46 5.20
C ARG A 392 21.45 -0.29 5.43
N TRP A 393 21.25 0.06 6.69
CA TRP A 393 20.51 1.26 7.09
C TRP A 393 19.09 1.20 6.52
N SER A 394 18.37 2.30 6.31
CA SER A 394 16.95 2.29 5.88
C SER A 394 16.71 1.78 4.44
N THR A 395 17.55 0.91 3.91
CA THR A 395 17.31 0.18 2.67
C THR A 395 16.02 -0.63 2.77
N THR A 396 15.21 -0.52 1.73
CA THR A 396 13.93 -1.20 1.63
C THR A 396 13.66 -1.71 0.21
N SER A 397 12.80 -2.71 0.09
CA SER A 397 12.45 -3.39 -1.16
C SER A 397 13.67 -3.84 -1.98
N THR A 398 14.83 -4.08 -1.35
CA THR A 398 15.97 -4.69 -2.03
C THR A 398 15.74 -6.19 -2.11
N VAL A 399 15.91 -6.74 -3.30
CA VAL A 399 15.64 -8.15 -3.60
C VAL A 399 16.93 -8.79 -4.08
N PHE A 400 17.26 -9.96 -3.52
CA PHE A 400 18.31 -10.85 -3.99
C PHE A 400 17.66 -12.11 -4.56
N VAL A 401 17.75 -12.34 -5.86
CA VAL A 401 17.21 -13.52 -6.53
C VAL A 401 18.36 -14.35 -7.08
N ASP A 402 18.36 -15.65 -6.78
CA ASP A 402 19.35 -16.62 -7.30
C ASP A 402 20.81 -16.21 -7.01
N CYS A 403 21.04 -15.49 -5.91
CA CYS A 403 22.35 -15.05 -5.48
C CYS A 403 23.01 -16.14 -4.62
N GLU A 404 23.62 -17.13 -5.24
CA GLU A 404 24.28 -18.23 -4.53
C GLU A 404 25.38 -17.75 -3.57
N MET A 405 25.42 -18.38 -2.39
CA MET A 405 26.33 -18.06 -1.31
C MET A 405 27.27 -19.23 -1.01
N GLN A 406 28.51 -18.93 -0.61
CA GLN A 406 29.42 -19.97 -0.13
C GLN A 406 28.92 -20.56 1.19
N ILE A 407 29.30 -21.81 1.46
CA ILE A 407 29.07 -22.46 2.75
C ILE A 407 29.66 -21.59 3.87
N ASP A 408 28.89 -21.37 4.93
CA ASP A 408 29.25 -20.54 6.09
C ASP A 408 29.46 -19.04 5.79
N GLN A 409 29.12 -18.56 4.58
CA GLN A 409 29.12 -17.13 4.26
C GLN A 409 27.94 -16.43 4.95
N SER A 410 28.19 -15.27 5.56
CA SER A 410 27.12 -14.50 6.20
C SER A 410 26.37 -13.67 5.17
N ILE A 411 25.04 -13.60 5.28
CA ILE A 411 24.29 -12.43 4.79
C ILE A 411 24.76 -11.18 5.55
N ASP A 412 24.51 -9.97 5.04
CA ASP A 412 24.87 -8.73 5.76
C ASP A 412 23.69 -7.77 5.94
N CYS A 413 22.96 -7.92 7.04
CA CYS A 413 22.05 -6.93 7.59
C CYS A 413 22.82 -6.02 8.56
N HIS A 414 23.44 -4.96 8.04
CA HIS A 414 24.48 -4.22 8.76
C HIS A 414 23.98 -3.32 9.91
N GLY A 415 22.67 -3.27 10.17
CA GLY A 415 22.07 -2.38 11.17
C GLY A 415 21.66 -1.01 10.63
N TYR A 416 21.23 -0.12 11.52
CA TYR A 416 20.42 1.07 11.24
C TYR A 416 19.11 0.75 10.49
N HIS A 417 18.61 -0.46 10.76
CA HIS A 417 17.23 -0.90 10.54
C HIS A 417 16.79 -0.95 9.06
N PRO A 418 17.49 -1.69 8.17
CA PRO A 418 16.90 -2.07 6.88
C PRO A 418 15.61 -2.85 7.13
N TYR A 419 14.61 -2.69 6.28
CA TYR A 419 13.30 -3.31 6.49
C TYR A 419 12.64 -3.64 5.16
N SER A 420 11.77 -4.64 5.17
CA SER A 420 11.07 -5.08 3.95
C SER A 420 12.04 -5.36 2.80
N ASN A 421 12.93 -6.32 2.98
CA ASN A 421 13.86 -6.79 1.95
C ASN A 421 13.67 -8.29 1.75
N LEU A 422 14.03 -8.80 0.59
CA LEU A 422 13.76 -10.18 0.18
C LEU A 422 15.05 -10.89 -0.25
N LEU A 423 15.28 -12.06 0.33
CA LEU A 423 16.23 -13.06 -0.15
C LEU A 423 15.42 -14.22 -0.74
N ASP A 424 15.48 -14.38 -2.05
CA ASP A 424 14.62 -15.26 -2.84
C ASP A 424 15.43 -16.34 -3.55
N ASN A 425 15.09 -17.61 -3.29
CA ASN A 425 15.74 -18.79 -3.86
C ASN A 425 17.27 -18.83 -3.64
N ILE A 426 17.72 -18.41 -2.45
CA ILE A 426 19.14 -18.39 -2.11
C ILE A 426 19.62 -19.77 -1.68
N GLN A 427 20.77 -20.18 -2.23
CA GLN A 427 21.45 -21.42 -1.88
C GLN A 427 22.73 -21.13 -1.09
N GLY A 428 22.86 -21.75 0.08
CA GLY A 428 24.03 -21.66 0.94
C GLY A 428 24.00 -20.51 1.94
N GLY A 429 25.08 -20.38 2.69
CA GLY A 429 25.28 -19.30 3.65
C GLY A 429 24.52 -19.47 4.97
N LYS A 430 24.61 -18.42 5.80
CA LYS A 430 24.09 -18.39 7.17
C LYS A 430 23.54 -17.02 7.56
N LEU A 431 22.77 -17.00 8.64
CA LEU A 431 22.06 -15.80 9.11
C LEU A 431 22.82 -15.00 10.17
N LEU A 432 24.02 -15.43 10.57
CA LEU A 432 24.84 -14.77 11.61
C LEU A 432 26.19 -14.28 11.08
N GLY A 433 26.74 -13.29 11.77
CA GLY A 433 27.97 -12.62 11.33
C GLY A 433 27.70 -11.29 10.64
N ASN A 434 26.44 -10.83 10.67
CA ASN A 434 26.05 -9.51 10.18
C ASN A 434 26.87 -8.41 10.87
N GLY A 435 27.26 -7.40 10.10
CA GLY A 435 27.99 -6.24 10.58
C GLY A 435 27.12 -5.28 11.40
N GLY A 436 27.70 -4.13 11.75
CA GLY A 436 27.03 -3.08 12.50
C GLY A 436 27.52 -2.91 13.93
N ALA A 437 27.67 -1.65 14.35
CA ALA A 437 27.93 -1.31 15.74
C ALA A 437 26.69 -1.62 16.60
N GLU A 438 26.88 -1.98 17.87
CA GLU A 438 25.77 -2.31 18.79
C GLU A 438 24.74 -1.17 18.91
N ASN A 439 25.19 0.09 18.88
CA ASN A 439 24.29 1.26 18.88
C ASN A 439 23.33 1.32 17.66
N ALA A 440 23.70 0.68 16.55
CA ALA A 440 22.93 0.67 15.30
C ALA A 440 21.86 -0.43 15.25
N TYR A 441 21.80 -1.32 16.24
CA TYR A 441 20.90 -2.46 16.22
C TYR A 441 19.41 -2.05 16.30
N PRO A 442 18.48 -2.94 15.92
CA PRO A 442 18.68 -4.28 15.38
C PRO A 442 19.40 -4.31 14.01
N ASN A 443 19.96 -5.48 13.65
CA ASN A 443 20.57 -5.72 12.35
C ASN A 443 19.57 -5.50 11.20
N SER A 444 18.32 -5.89 11.41
CA SER A 444 17.19 -5.63 10.51
C SER A 444 15.95 -5.19 11.30
N GLY A 445 15.22 -4.23 10.75
CA GLY A 445 13.82 -3.97 11.08
C GLY A 445 12.88 -5.06 10.52
N PRO A 446 11.56 -4.82 10.56
CA PRO A 446 10.54 -5.81 10.24
C PRO A 446 10.49 -6.14 8.75
N TYR A 447 9.74 -7.20 8.43
CA TYR A 447 9.42 -7.65 7.07
C TYR A 447 10.64 -8.14 6.25
N LEU A 448 11.76 -8.47 6.89
CA LEU A 448 12.85 -9.19 6.24
C LEU A 448 12.35 -10.60 5.88
N THR A 449 12.32 -10.91 4.59
CA THR A 449 11.71 -12.13 4.05
C THR A 449 12.77 -13.03 3.43
N PHE A 450 12.77 -14.28 3.86
CA PHE A 450 13.55 -15.37 3.27
C PHE A 450 12.58 -16.34 2.60
N TRP A 451 12.65 -16.41 1.27
CA TRP A 451 11.79 -17.25 0.45
C TRP A 451 12.62 -18.34 -0.22
N ASN A 452 12.27 -19.60 0.00
CA ASN A 452 13.02 -20.77 -0.49
C ASN A 452 14.54 -20.68 -0.19
N PHE A 453 14.89 -20.11 0.98
CA PHE A 453 16.28 -19.99 1.40
C PHE A 453 16.79 -21.34 1.92
N LYS A 454 17.88 -21.84 1.34
CA LYS A 454 18.55 -23.06 1.78
C LYS A 454 19.84 -22.73 2.52
N HIS A 455 19.77 -22.83 3.83
CA HIS A 455 20.91 -22.61 4.71
C HIS A 455 21.98 -23.69 4.55
N ASP A 456 23.26 -23.30 4.58
CA ASP A 456 24.39 -24.23 4.63
C ASP A 456 25.60 -23.58 5.32
N ALA A 457 25.88 -24.00 6.56
CA ALA A 457 26.97 -23.47 7.38
C ALA A 457 27.75 -24.56 8.12
N ASN A 458 27.54 -25.84 7.79
CA ASN A 458 28.08 -27.00 8.51
C ASN A 458 27.80 -27.00 10.03
N PHE A 459 26.66 -26.45 10.47
CA PHE A 459 26.30 -26.51 11.90
C PHE A 459 25.71 -27.88 12.25
N THR A 460 26.19 -28.54 13.31
CA THR A 460 25.46 -29.71 13.84
C THR A 460 24.10 -29.30 14.41
N THR A 461 24.06 -28.23 15.20
CA THR A 461 22.83 -27.69 15.78
C THR A 461 22.99 -26.20 16.05
N ARG A 462 21.98 -25.39 15.70
CA ARG A 462 21.98 -23.94 15.92
C ARG A 462 20.60 -23.42 16.30
N LEU A 463 20.56 -22.58 17.34
CA LEU A 463 19.41 -21.73 17.64
C LEU A 463 19.69 -20.30 17.17
N TYR A 464 18.83 -19.78 16.31
CA TYR A 464 18.75 -18.35 16.02
C TYR A 464 17.64 -17.73 16.88
N ASP A 465 18.04 -17.08 17.97
CA ASP A 465 17.16 -16.18 18.72
C ASP A 465 17.27 -14.77 18.11
N PHE A 466 16.27 -14.39 17.31
CA PHE A 466 16.29 -13.15 16.52
C PHE A 466 16.04 -11.90 17.35
N TRP A 467 15.51 -12.05 18.57
CA TRP A 467 15.25 -10.93 19.48
C TRP A 467 15.77 -11.23 20.88
N PHE A 468 17.09 -11.31 20.99
CA PHE A 468 17.76 -11.55 22.25
C PHE A 468 18.06 -10.24 22.99
N ASN A 469 17.34 -10.00 24.08
CA ASN A 469 17.64 -8.91 25.01
C ASN A 469 18.26 -9.48 26.29
N SER A 470 19.60 -9.48 26.35
CA SER A 470 20.37 -10.00 27.49
C SER A 470 20.33 -9.08 28.72
N GLY A 471 19.99 -7.79 28.55
CA GLY A 471 20.24 -6.77 29.56
C GLY A 471 21.73 -6.59 29.92
N THR A 472 22.64 -7.20 29.15
CA THR A 472 24.10 -7.13 29.32
C THR A 472 24.77 -6.69 28.01
N THR A 473 26.11 -6.77 27.93
CA THR A 473 26.89 -6.47 26.71
C THR A 473 26.94 -7.63 25.70
N GLU A 474 26.28 -8.77 25.99
CA GLU A 474 26.22 -9.87 25.03
C GLU A 474 25.32 -9.50 23.86
N ARG A 475 25.90 -9.51 22.65
CA ARG A 475 25.26 -9.17 21.39
C ARG A 475 25.18 -10.38 20.46
N ARG A 476 24.05 -10.51 19.75
CA ARG A 476 23.80 -11.53 18.72
C ARG A 476 23.86 -10.85 17.36
N THR A 477 24.69 -11.31 16.44
CA THR A 477 24.84 -10.69 15.10
C THR A 477 23.79 -11.20 14.11
N HIS A 478 22.57 -11.44 14.58
CA HIS A 478 21.42 -11.90 13.81
C HIS A 478 20.14 -11.34 14.45
N THR A 479 20.19 -10.10 14.94
CA THR A 479 19.04 -9.47 15.60
C THR A 479 18.10 -8.89 14.56
N PHE A 480 17.02 -9.58 14.26
CA PHE A 480 16.03 -9.20 13.26
C PHE A 480 14.67 -9.03 13.93
N ALA A 481 13.99 -7.92 13.67
CA ALA A 481 12.63 -7.75 14.13
C ALA A 481 11.69 -8.61 13.27
N TYR A 482 11.03 -9.60 13.86
CA TYR A 482 9.99 -10.42 13.20
C TYR A 482 10.32 -10.89 11.77
N PRO A 483 11.47 -11.57 11.53
CA PRO A 483 11.82 -12.07 10.20
C PRO A 483 10.84 -13.15 9.72
N TYR A 484 10.65 -13.24 8.40
CA TYR A 484 9.78 -14.21 7.75
C TYR A 484 10.59 -15.29 7.03
N PHE A 485 10.24 -16.55 7.28
CA PHE A 485 10.85 -17.72 6.67
C PHE A 485 9.77 -18.56 5.99
N ILE A 486 9.81 -18.61 4.66
CA ILE A 486 8.87 -19.36 3.84
C ILE A 486 9.68 -20.37 3.04
N GLY A 487 9.42 -21.67 3.20
CA GLY A 487 10.18 -22.70 2.51
C GLY A 487 11.65 -22.75 2.91
N PHE A 488 11.97 -22.35 4.14
CA PHE A 488 13.34 -22.39 4.64
C PHE A 488 13.81 -23.84 4.76
N GLN A 489 14.97 -24.13 4.19
CA GLN A 489 15.57 -25.47 4.16
C GLN A 489 16.92 -25.46 4.86
N VAL A 490 17.26 -26.58 5.49
CA VAL A 490 18.56 -26.75 6.18
C VAL A 490 19.53 -27.59 5.37
N GLY A 491 20.83 -27.34 5.57
CA GLY A 491 21.91 -28.08 4.95
C GLY A 491 21.97 -29.53 5.44
N ALA A 492 22.66 -30.37 4.68
CA ALA A 492 22.77 -31.78 5.02
C ALA A 492 23.47 -31.98 6.38
N GLY A 493 22.78 -32.63 7.32
CA GLY A 493 23.30 -32.90 8.66
C GLY A 493 23.14 -31.74 9.65
N GLU A 494 22.48 -30.66 9.26
CA GLU A 494 22.19 -29.54 10.15
C GLU A 494 20.87 -29.69 10.90
N THR A 495 20.77 -29.03 12.04
CA THR A 495 19.51 -28.86 12.76
C THR A 495 19.39 -27.41 13.22
N ILE A 496 18.46 -26.67 12.61
CA ILE A 496 18.29 -25.24 12.83
C ILE A 496 16.96 -24.97 13.54
N TYR A 497 17.03 -24.20 14.62
CA TYR A 497 15.87 -23.76 15.41
C TYR A 497 15.77 -22.24 15.37
N PHE A 498 14.54 -21.73 15.33
CA PHE A 498 14.24 -20.31 15.43
C PHE A 498 13.55 -20.01 16.76
N LYS A 499 13.75 -18.79 17.21
CA LYS A 499 13.00 -18.16 18.30
C LYS A 499 12.86 -16.67 17.99
N ASN A 500 11.69 -16.13 18.26
CA ASN A 500 11.32 -14.73 17.98
C ASN A 500 11.31 -14.38 16.48
N GLU A 501 11.07 -15.39 15.62
CA GLU A 501 10.66 -15.21 14.24
C GLU A 501 9.27 -14.57 14.14
N GLY A 502 8.98 -13.92 13.02
CA GLY A 502 7.65 -13.36 12.73
C GLY A 502 6.73 -14.36 12.03
N LEU A 503 7.26 -15.07 11.04
CA LEU A 503 6.55 -16.10 10.27
C LEU A 503 7.53 -17.23 9.96
N ASP A 504 7.07 -18.47 10.09
CA ASP A 504 7.79 -19.67 9.68
C ASP A 504 6.77 -20.66 9.11
N GLU A 505 6.79 -20.84 7.78
CA GLU A 505 5.86 -21.72 7.09
C GLU A 505 6.58 -22.67 6.14
N LEU A 506 6.06 -23.90 6.05
CA LEU A 506 6.51 -24.93 5.11
C LEU A 506 8.03 -25.20 5.20
N ARG A 507 8.58 -25.21 6.42
CA ARG A 507 9.98 -25.55 6.68
C ARG A 507 10.35 -26.92 6.09
N ASP A 508 11.60 -27.01 5.61
CA ASP A 508 12.21 -28.16 4.95
C ASP A 508 11.51 -28.57 3.63
N GLN A 509 10.78 -27.64 3.02
CA GLN A 509 10.13 -27.82 1.73
C GLN A 509 10.51 -26.68 0.78
N GLN A 510 10.58 -26.99 -0.52
CA GLN A 510 10.53 -25.94 -1.53
C GLN A 510 9.07 -25.59 -1.76
N VAL A 511 8.75 -24.30 -1.68
CA VAL A 511 7.37 -23.81 -1.80
C VAL A 511 7.08 -23.30 -3.21
N TYR A 512 5.79 -23.26 -3.53
CA TYR A 512 5.24 -22.54 -4.68
C TYR A 512 4.69 -21.17 -4.23
N PRO A 513 4.94 -20.07 -4.98
CA PRO A 513 5.81 -19.98 -6.15
C PRO A 513 7.29 -20.21 -5.83
N ASN A 514 8.10 -20.59 -6.82
CA ASN A 514 9.54 -20.83 -6.60
C ASN A 514 10.29 -19.53 -6.27
N SER A 515 9.96 -18.44 -6.97
CA SER A 515 10.38 -17.09 -6.63
C SER A 515 9.17 -16.26 -6.26
N LEU A 516 9.21 -15.63 -5.09
CA LEU A 516 8.19 -14.66 -4.67
C LEU A 516 8.26 -13.40 -5.52
N PHE A 517 9.47 -12.87 -5.77
CA PHE A 517 9.65 -11.65 -6.56
C PHE A 517 9.06 -11.80 -7.96
N ASP A 518 9.41 -12.86 -8.68
CA ASP A 518 8.91 -13.11 -10.03
C ASP A 518 7.39 -13.29 -10.04
N ALA A 519 6.82 -14.00 -9.07
CA ALA A 519 5.37 -14.17 -8.96
C ALA A 519 4.64 -12.85 -8.69
N GLN A 520 5.14 -12.01 -7.77
CA GLN A 520 4.59 -10.68 -7.52
C GLN A 520 4.72 -9.76 -8.73
N LEU A 521 5.85 -9.82 -9.43
CA LEU A 521 6.11 -9.03 -10.64
C LEU A 521 5.15 -9.42 -11.77
N GLN A 522 5.02 -10.70 -12.07
CA GLN A 522 4.10 -11.19 -13.09
C GLN A 522 2.64 -10.86 -12.74
N LEU A 523 2.24 -10.99 -11.47
CA LEU A 523 0.90 -10.60 -11.04
C LEU A 523 0.62 -9.12 -11.30
N ARG A 524 1.61 -8.24 -11.05
CA ARG A 524 1.49 -6.80 -11.31
C ARG A 524 1.46 -6.48 -12.81
N LEU A 525 2.31 -7.11 -13.61
CA LEU A 525 2.48 -6.76 -15.03
C LEU A 525 1.47 -7.44 -15.96
N PHE A 526 1.08 -8.67 -15.64
CA PHE A 526 0.34 -9.57 -16.55
C PHE A 526 -0.99 -10.08 -15.94
N GLY A 527 -1.34 -9.65 -14.72
CA GLY A 527 -2.60 -10.03 -14.07
C GLY A 527 -2.69 -11.50 -13.65
N GLY A 528 -1.57 -12.21 -13.65
CA GLY A 528 -1.43 -13.59 -13.22
C GLY A 528 0.04 -14.04 -13.26
N TYR A 529 0.36 -15.11 -12.53
CA TYR A 529 1.67 -15.72 -12.48
C TYR A 529 1.70 -17.01 -13.29
N MET A 530 2.62 -17.09 -14.25
CA MET A 530 2.85 -18.26 -15.10
C MET A 530 4.01 -19.08 -14.56
N SER A 531 3.81 -20.38 -14.48
CA SER A 531 4.87 -21.35 -14.18
C SER A 531 4.73 -22.59 -15.06
N ALA A 532 5.81 -23.36 -15.20
CA ALA A 532 5.84 -24.54 -16.05
C ALA A 532 6.63 -25.67 -15.38
N SER A 533 6.47 -26.89 -15.88
CA SER A 533 7.31 -28.05 -15.51
C SER A 533 8.78 -27.80 -15.80
N SER A 534 9.07 -27.15 -16.92
CA SER A 534 10.41 -26.73 -17.32
C SER A 534 10.33 -25.54 -18.27
N SER A 535 11.42 -24.80 -18.42
CA SER A 535 11.52 -23.71 -19.40
C SER A 535 12.95 -23.62 -19.92
N LYS A 536 13.13 -23.17 -21.16
CA LYS A 536 14.41 -22.63 -21.61
C LYS A 536 14.59 -21.22 -21.07
N VAL A 537 15.83 -20.82 -20.80
CA VAL A 537 16.16 -19.50 -20.24
C VAL A 537 15.63 -18.33 -21.09
N SER A 538 15.63 -18.46 -22.42
CA SER A 538 15.12 -17.43 -23.33
C SER A 538 13.62 -17.55 -23.66
N ALA A 539 12.92 -18.53 -23.08
CA ALA A 539 11.53 -18.87 -23.40
C ALA A 539 10.77 -19.31 -22.13
N GLU A 540 10.79 -18.45 -21.11
CA GLU A 540 10.20 -18.70 -19.80
C GLU A 540 8.66 -18.72 -19.84
N ALA A 541 8.05 -19.37 -18.84
CA ALA A 541 6.59 -19.54 -18.74
C ALA A 541 5.79 -18.23 -18.87
N LYS A 542 6.31 -17.13 -18.30
CA LYS A 542 5.70 -15.79 -18.34
C LYS A 542 5.43 -15.26 -19.73
N LEU A 543 6.24 -15.66 -20.71
CA LEU A 543 6.11 -15.20 -22.10
C LEU A 543 4.85 -15.74 -22.79
N ALA A 544 4.19 -16.76 -22.23
CA ALA A 544 2.91 -17.23 -22.73
C ALA A 544 1.71 -16.38 -22.25
N ASN A 545 1.94 -15.35 -21.43
CA ASN A 545 0.90 -14.43 -20.93
C ASN A 545 1.35 -12.96 -21.00
N ASP A 546 2.33 -12.64 -21.86
CA ASP A 546 2.88 -11.27 -21.99
C ASP A 546 2.18 -10.41 -23.06
N GLY A 547 1.16 -10.96 -23.71
CA GLY A 547 0.36 -10.29 -24.75
C GLY A 547 1.07 -10.08 -26.09
N LYS A 548 2.20 -10.75 -26.35
CA LYS A 548 2.99 -10.59 -27.59
C LYS A 548 2.99 -11.88 -28.40
N ASP A 549 2.66 -11.78 -29.69
CA ASP A 549 2.64 -12.95 -30.59
C ASP A 549 4.06 -13.45 -31.01
N VAL A 550 5.12 -12.71 -30.65
CA VAL A 550 6.51 -13.00 -31.07
C VAL A 550 7.34 -13.72 -30.00
N THR A 551 6.88 -13.68 -28.76
CA THR A 551 7.48 -14.38 -27.61
C THR A 551 6.64 -15.61 -27.28
N PHE A 552 7.23 -16.59 -26.61
CA PHE A 552 6.55 -17.83 -26.25
C PHE A 552 7.29 -18.52 -25.11
N TRP A 553 6.56 -19.31 -24.33
CA TRP A 553 7.14 -20.34 -23.48
C TRP A 553 7.64 -21.51 -24.33
N GLU A 554 8.78 -22.10 -23.98
CA GLU A 554 9.26 -23.37 -24.55
C GLU A 554 9.84 -24.30 -23.47
N SER A 555 9.40 -25.56 -23.47
CA SER A 555 9.92 -26.57 -22.54
C SER A 555 11.40 -26.86 -22.77
N ASN A 556 12.14 -27.17 -21.71
CA ASN A 556 13.58 -27.45 -21.83
C ASN A 556 13.84 -28.78 -22.55
N GLY A 557 12.99 -29.78 -22.29
CA GLY A 557 13.06 -31.11 -22.88
C GLY A 557 11.95 -31.40 -23.90
N VAL A 558 11.69 -32.69 -24.11
CA VAL A 558 10.59 -33.22 -24.94
C VAL A 558 9.26 -32.72 -24.40
N GLY A 559 8.39 -32.22 -25.28
CA GLY A 559 7.12 -31.60 -24.88
C GLY A 559 6.10 -32.54 -24.25
N SER A 560 6.13 -33.84 -24.57
CA SER A 560 5.17 -34.82 -24.02
C SER A 560 5.35 -34.96 -22.50
N GLY A 561 4.32 -34.66 -21.73
CA GLY A 561 4.33 -34.67 -20.27
C GLY A 561 4.64 -33.32 -19.63
N GLU A 562 4.99 -32.30 -20.41
CA GLU A 562 5.21 -30.94 -19.91
C GLU A 562 3.87 -30.24 -19.62
N TRP A 563 3.88 -29.32 -18.67
CA TRP A 563 2.73 -28.51 -18.30
C TRP A 563 3.09 -27.03 -18.19
N LEU A 564 2.08 -26.20 -18.41
CA LEU A 564 2.11 -24.75 -18.23
C LEU A 564 0.90 -24.35 -17.40
N MET A 565 1.09 -23.53 -16.37
CA MET A 565 0.07 -23.18 -15.38
C MET A 565 -0.03 -21.67 -15.23
N LEU A 566 -1.26 -21.16 -15.25
CA LEU A 566 -1.62 -19.78 -14.97
C LEU A 566 -2.30 -19.70 -13.61
N ASP A 567 -1.74 -18.90 -12.70
CA ASP A 567 -2.29 -18.56 -11.40
C ASP A 567 -2.76 -17.11 -11.37
N LEU A 568 -4.07 -16.92 -11.33
CA LEU A 568 -4.75 -15.63 -11.41
C LEU A 568 -4.71 -14.83 -10.09
N GLY A 569 -4.09 -15.38 -9.04
CA GLY A 569 -3.97 -14.75 -7.72
C GLY A 569 -5.25 -14.83 -6.88
N ILE A 570 -6.43 -14.69 -7.50
CA ILE A 570 -7.76 -14.88 -6.89
C ILE A 570 -8.61 -15.79 -7.76
N ASN A 571 -9.69 -16.32 -7.19
CA ASN A 571 -10.72 -17.00 -7.99
C ASN A 571 -11.37 -16.00 -8.96
N LYS A 572 -11.41 -16.36 -10.24
CA LYS A 572 -12.12 -15.61 -11.29
C LYS A 572 -13.13 -16.52 -11.99
N SER A 573 -14.21 -15.91 -12.50
CA SER A 573 -15.14 -16.55 -13.42
C SER A 573 -14.46 -16.69 -14.79
N ILE A 574 -14.45 -17.90 -15.35
CA ILE A 574 -13.75 -18.24 -16.60
C ILE A 574 -14.68 -19.08 -17.47
N GLN A 575 -14.88 -18.69 -18.72
CA GLN A 575 -15.73 -19.40 -19.68
C GLN A 575 -14.96 -20.05 -20.84
N GLY A 576 -13.65 -19.82 -20.89
CA GLY A 576 -12.80 -20.40 -21.91
C GLY A 576 -11.35 -19.98 -21.76
N VAL A 577 -10.52 -20.41 -22.70
CA VAL A 577 -9.12 -19.99 -22.84
C VAL A 577 -8.75 -19.79 -24.31
N THR A 578 -7.79 -18.92 -24.56
CA THR A 578 -7.09 -18.80 -25.84
C THR A 578 -5.75 -19.51 -25.73
N LEU A 579 -5.51 -20.46 -26.63
CA LEU A 579 -4.26 -21.20 -26.76
C LEU A 579 -3.64 -20.95 -28.14
N LYS A 580 -2.34 -20.61 -28.19
CA LYS A 580 -1.59 -20.44 -29.45
C LYS A 580 -0.24 -21.15 -29.37
N GLU A 581 0.13 -21.88 -30.43
CA GLU A 581 1.50 -22.36 -30.65
C GLU A 581 2.22 -21.47 -31.68
N PRO A 582 3.54 -21.21 -31.52
CA PRO A 582 4.33 -20.55 -32.55
C PRO A 582 4.48 -21.46 -33.79
N LEU A 583 4.55 -22.78 -33.58
CA LEU A 583 4.56 -23.82 -34.61
C LEU A 583 3.71 -24.98 -34.13
N ALA A 584 2.81 -25.49 -34.97
CA ALA A 584 1.93 -26.60 -34.63
C ALA A 584 2.71 -27.91 -34.44
N LYS A 585 3.07 -28.23 -33.19
CA LYS A 585 3.85 -29.43 -32.80
C LYS A 585 3.09 -30.33 -31.83
N ILE A 586 2.21 -29.77 -31.01
CA ILE A 586 1.42 -30.48 -30.01
C ILE A 586 0.28 -31.22 -30.72
N LYS A 587 0.09 -32.49 -30.36
CA LYS A 587 -0.98 -33.33 -30.90
C LYS A 587 -2.15 -33.44 -29.95
N ASP A 588 -1.95 -33.87 -28.72
CA ASP A 588 -3.01 -34.09 -27.73
C ASP A 588 -2.69 -33.29 -26.47
N TRP A 589 -3.69 -32.67 -25.86
CA TRP A 589 -3.54 -31.85 -24.64
C TRP A 589 -4.78 -31.95 -23.75
N THR A 590 -4.60 -31.69 -22.45
CA THR A 590 -5.70 -31.49 -21.50
C THR A 590 -5.58 -30.13 -20.83
N LEU A 591 -6.72 -29.56 -20.47
CA LEU A 591 -6.84 -28.36 -19.67
C LEU A 591 -7.55 -28.71 -18.36
N GLU A 592 -6.94 -28.30 -17.26
CA GLU A 592 -7.44 -28.55 -15.91
C GLU A 592 -7.55 -27.24 -15.13
N TYR A 593 -8.45 -27.20 -14.15
CA TYR A 593 -8.56 -26.10 -13.20
C TYR A 593 -8.44 -26.60 -11.75
N TRP A 594 -7.98 -25.73 -10.86
CA TRP A 594 -7.90 -26.03 -9.44
C TRP A 594 -9.21 -25.69 -8.74
N ASP A 595 -9.84 -26.67 -8.08
CA ASP A 595 -11.13 -26.48 -7.39
C ASP A 595 -10.99 -26.19 -5.88
N ASN A 596 -9.79 -25.82 -5.43
CA ASN A 596 -9.33 -25.68 -4.05
C ASN A 596 -8.91 -26.99 -3.36
N SER A 597 -9.08 -28.14 -3.98
CA SER A 597 -8.69 -29.44 -3.40
C SER A 597 -7.93 -30.34 -4.37
N THR A 598 -8.35 -30.36 -5.63
CA THR A 598 -7.82 -31.22 -6.68
C THR A 598 -7.86 -30.52 -8.03
N TRP A 599 -7.00 -30.96 -8.94
CA TRP A 599 -7.08 -30.58 -10.34
C TRP A 599 -8.25 -31.33 -11.00
N LYS A 600 -9.14 -30.60 -11.68
CA LYS A 600 -10.26 -31.13 -12.44
C LYS A 600 -10.09 -30.82 -13.92
N GLU A 601 -10.23 -31.83 -14.76
CA GLU A 601 -10.26 -31.66 -16.20
C GLU A 601 -11.50 -30.85 -16.61
N VAL A 602 -11.30 -29.83 -17.44
CA VAL A 602 -12.38 -28.99 -18.00
C VAL A 602 -12.47 -29.12 -19.51
N ALA A 603 -11.36 -29.39 -20.19
CA ALA A 603 -11.34 -29.62 -21.63
C ALA A 603 -10.21 -30.55 -22.04
N VAL A 604 -10.42 -31.27 -23.14
CA VAL A 604 -9.38 -32.00 -23.85
C VAL A 604 -9.42 -31.57 -25.30
N GLY A 605 -8.29 -31.62 -25.99
CA GLY A 605 -8.26 -31.27 -27.40
C GLY A 605 -7.11 -31.90 -28.16
N SER A 606 -7.24 -31.82 -29.48
CA SER A 606 -6.22 -32.27 -30.41
C SER A 606 -5.78 -31.12 -31.30
N ARG A 607 -4.47 -30.88 -31.40
CA ARG A 607 -3.81 -29.75 -32.06
C ARG A 607 -4.22 -28.41 -31.44
N ILE A 608 -3.27 -27.50 -31.26
CA ILE A 608 -3.56 -26.12 -30.87
C ILE A 608 -3.41 -25.23 -32.11
N GLY A 609 -2.28 -25.36 -32.81
CA GLY A 609 -2.02 -24.58 -34.03
C GLY A 609 -1.80 -23.10 -33.73
N THR A 610 -1.93 -22.24 -34.74
CA THR A 610 -1.63 -20.80 -34.63
C THR A 610 -2.66 -20.00 -33.81
N GLY A 611 -3.69 -20.66 -33.29
CA GLY A 611 -4.68 -20.06 -32.41
C GLY A 611 -5.96 -20.88 -32.35
N ASN A 612 -6.34 -21.25 -31.13
CA ASN A 612 -7.57 -21.96 -30.84
C ASN A 612 -8.23 -21.36 -29.59
N THR A 613 -9.52 -21.06 -29.70
CA THR A 613 -10.35 -20.67 -28.57
C THR A 613 -11.08 -21.91 -28.07
N VAL A 614 -10.87 -22.23 -26.80
CA VAL A 614 -11.48 -23.38 -26.13
C VAL A 614 -12.51 -22.85 -25.14
N ASN A 615 -13.79 -22.96 -25.49
CA ASN A 615 -14.88 -22.59 -24.59
C ASN A 615 -15.34 -23.81 -23.78
N PHE A 616 -15.79 -23.58 -22.56
CA PHE A 616 -16.34 -24.59 -21.66
C PHE A 616 -17.40 -23.97 -20.75
N ASP A 617 -18.13 -24.81 -20.00
CA ASP A 617 -19.08 -24.32 -18.99
C ASP A 617 -18.35 -23.43 -17.97
N VAL A 618 -18.97 -22.31 -17.60
CA VAL A 618 -18.35 -21.33 -16.69
C VAL A 618 -17.87 -22.02 -15.42
N ILE A 619 -16.58 -21.84 -15.11
CA ILE A 619 -15.96 -22.27 -13.87
C ILE A 619 -15.50 -21.07 -13.06
N THR A 620 -15.41 -21.25 -11.75
CA THR A 620 -14.75 -20.31 -10.85
C THR A 620 -13.47 -20.94 -10.35
N SER A 621 -12.32 -20.38 -10.74
CA SER A 621 -11.02 -20.91 -10.34
C SER A 621 -9.95 -19.82 -10.28
N ARG A 622 -8.95 -20.05 -9.44
CA ARG A 622 -7.73 -19.25 -9.36
C ARG A 622 -6.64 -19.76 -10.31
N LYS A 623 -6.62 -21.07 -10.63
CA LYS A 623 -5.52 -21.66 -11.40
C LYS A 623 -6.04 -22.52 -12.53
N LEU A 624 -5.40 -22.39 -13.69
CA LEU A 624 -5.56 -23.29 -14.83
C LEU A 624 -4.23 -23.92 -15.20
N ARG A 625 -4.25 -25.16 -15.67
CA ARG A 625 -3.06 -25.87 -16.14
C ARG A 625 -3.34 -26.55 -17.48
N LEU A 626 -2.51 -26.22 -18.46
CA LEU A 626 -2.41 -26.92 -19.74
C LEU A 626 -1.39 -28.05 -19.59
N ASN A 627 -1.78 -29.29 -19.84
CA ASN A 627 -0.89 -30.44 -19.91
C ASN A 627 -0.72 -30.88 -21.37
N VAL A 628 0.52 -31.04 -21.81
CA VAL A 628 0.86 -31.57 -23.13
C VAL A 628 0.90 -33.08 -23.06
N VAL A 629 -0.12 -33.75 -23.60
CA VAL A 629 -0.26 -35.22 -23.51
C VAL A 629 0.62 -35.91 -24.54
N SER A 630 0.63 -35.43 -25.78
CA SER A 630 1.43 -36.02 -26.85
C SER A 630 1.81 -35.01 -27.93
N MET A 631 2.91 -35.28 -28.64
CA MET A 631 3.40 -34.50 -29.77
C MET A 631 2.98 -35.12 -31.10
N LEU A 632 3.00 -34.33 -32.19
CA LEU A 632 2.69 -34.80 -33.54
C LEU A 632 3.72 -35.81 -34.04
N ALA A 633 3.29 -36.66 -34.99
CA ALA A 633 4.16 -37.61 -35.64
C ALA A 633 5.32 -36.88 -36.35
N GLY A 634 6.56 -37.29 -36.09
CA GLY A 634 7.78 -36.60 -36.52
C GLY A 634 8.23 -35.43 -35.64
N GLN A 635 7.50 -35.13 -34.55
CA GLN A 635 7.82 -34.09 -33.55
C GLN A 635 7.93 -34.68 -32.14
N GLU A 636 8.00 -36.00 -31.98
CA GLU A 636 7.97 -36.70 -30.68
C GLU A 636 9.16 -36.33 -29.78
N ALA A 637 10.27 -35.88 -30.36
CA ALA A 637 11.45 -35.42 -29.63
C ALA A 637 11.53 -33.89 -29.48
N ALA A 638 10.56 -33.15 -30.01
CA ALA A 638 10.56 -31.69 -29.97
C ALA A 638 10.06 -31.16 -28.61
N SER A 639 10.51 -29.96 -28.24
CA SER A 639 9.95 -29.19 -27.14
C SER A 639 8.51 -28.74 -27.42
N ALA A 640 7.70 -28.64 -26.37
CA ALA A 640 6.41 -27.95 -26.41
C ALA A 640 6.66 -26.44 -26.38
N SER A 641 5.81 -25.68 -27.06
CA SER A 641 5.90 -24.23 -27.07
C SER A 641 4.53 -23.57 -27.17
N ILE A 642 4.28 -22.55 -26.35
CA ILE A 642 2.99 -21.83 -26.27
C ILE A 642 3.25 -20.34 -26.32
N THR A 643 2.68 -19.67 -27.31
CA THR A 643 2.72 -18.21 -27.48
C THR A 643 1.69 -17.51 -26.61
N ALA A 644 0.50 -18.11 -26.42
CA ALA A 644 -0.54 -17.53 -25.58
C ALA A 644 -1.27 -18.63 -24.81
N PHE A 645 -1.43 -18.42 -23.51
CA PHE A 645 -2.33 -19.14 -22.61
C PHE A 645 -3.08 -18.11 -21.77
N GLU A 646 -4.17 -17.59 -22.34
CA GLU A 646 -4.95 -16.50 -21.77
C GLU A 646 -6.35 -16.98 -21.40
N ILE A 647 -6.90 -16.48 -20.30
CA ILE A 647 -8.30 -16.77 -19.96
C ILE A 647 -9.25 -15.96 -20.83
N ILE A 648 -10.42 -16.53 -21.11
CA ILE A 648 -11.60 -15.80 -21.54
C ILE A 648 -12.45 -15.62 -20.28
N PRO A 649 -12.54 -14.39 -19.72
CA PRO A 649 -13.33 -14.13 -18.53
C PRO A 649 -14.78 -14.58 -18.75
N GLY A 650 -15.35 -15.24 -17.75
CA GLY A 650 -16.79 -15.42 -17.65
C GLY A 650 -17.47 -14.12 -17.22
N PRO A 651 -18.81 -14.10 -17.09
CA PRO A 651 -19.52 -12.91 -16.60
C PRO A 651 -18.95 -12.48 -15.23
N LEU A 652 -18.76 -11.17 -15.05
CA LEU A 652 -18.32 -10.60 -13.79
C LEU A 652 -19.33 -10.94 -12.68
N GLU A 653 -18.88 -11.66 -11.67
CA GLU A 653 -19.66 -11.89 -10.45
C GLU A 653 -19.04 -11.12 -9.29
N LEU A 654 -19.77 -10.11 -8.79
CA LEU A 654 -19.45 -9.43 -7.54
C LEU A 654 -20.18 -10.12 -6.39
N SER A 655 -19.60 -10.09 -5.18
CA SER A 655 -20.30 -10.59 -4.00
C SER A 655 -21.58 -9.79 -3.76
N ALA A 656 -22.62 -10.45 -3.24
CA ALA A 656 -23.91 -9.78 -3.00
C ALA A 656 -23.81 -8.61 -2.01
N ASP A 657 -22.82 -8.64 -1.13
CA ASP A 657 -22.48 -7.60 -0.15
C ASP A 657 -21.40 -6.63 -0.65
N ASN A 658 -21.07 -6.63 -1.94
CA ASN A 658 -20.00 -5.78 -2.46
C ASN A 658 -20.28 -4.28 -2.27
N PHE A 659 -21.54 -3.85 -2.27
CA PHE A 659 -21.91 -2.45 -2.09
C PHE A 659 -22.66 -2.22 -0.78
N THR A 660 -22.17 -1.29 0.04
CA THR A 660 -22.89 -0.71 1.18
C THR A 660 -23.41 0.66 0.79
N ILE A 661 -24.73 0.84 0.77
CA ILE A 661 -25.38 2.09 0.37
C ILE A 661 -26.08 2.70 1.58
N GLU A 662 -25.60 3.86 2.01
CA GLU A 662 -26.17 4.67 3.09
C GLU A 662 -26.90 5.88 2.51
N THR A 663 -28.06 6.20 3.08
CA THR A 663 -28.85 7.38 2.70
C THR A 663 -28.96 8.33 3.88
N VAL A 664 -28.71 9.61 3.63
CA VAL A 664 -28.90 10.69 4.60
C VAL A 664 -30.02 11.59 4.09
N GLY A 665 -31.10 11.69 4.86
CA GLY A 665 -32.25 12.54 4.56
C GLY A 665 -31.90 14.04 4.57
N GLU A 666 -32.82 14.86 4.08
CA GLU A 666 -32.66 16.31 4.16
C GLU A 666 -32.66 16.79 5.62
N THR A 667 -31.82 17.78 5.92
CA THR A 667 -31.79 18.41 7.25
C THR A 667 -33.10 19.08 7.64
N CYS A 668 -33.76 19.73 6.67
CA CYS A 668 -35.04 20.42 6.81
C CYS A 668 -35.82 20.29 5.51
N PHE A 669 -37.14 20.47 5.60
CA PHE A 669 -38.04 20.34 4.46
C PHE A 669 -37.55 21.17 3.25
N ASP A 670 -37.44 20.52 2.09
CA ASP A 670 -37.14 21.12 0.79
C ASP A 670 -35.75 21.81 0.73
N LYS A 671 -34.80 21.33 1.53
CA LYS A 671 -33.40 21.81 1.45
C LYS A 671 -32.59 21.18 0.35
N GLN A 672 -33.04 20.05 -0.21
CA GLN A 672 -32.37 19.34 -1.29
C GLN A 672 -30.90 19.04 -0.96
N ASN A 673 -30.63 18.72 0.30
CA ASN A 673 -29.29 18.46 0.81
C ASN A 673 -29.13 17.04 1.38
N GLY A 674 -29.99 16.12 0.93
CA GLY A 674 -29.82 14.70 1.19
C GLY A 674 -28.58 14.16 0.47
N LYS A 675 -28.12 12.99 0.92
CA LYS A 675 -26.90 12.35 0.42
C LYS A 675 -27.08 10.85 0.25
N ILE A 676 -26.37 10.27 -0.71
CA ILE A 676 -26.13 8.83 -0.81
C ILE A 676 -24.63 8.62 -0.68
N VAL A 677 -24.23 7.74 0.23
CA VAL A 677 -22.84 7.26 0.35
C VAL A 677 -22.79 5.82 -0.12
N ILE A 678 -21.94 5.53 -1.08
CA ILE A 678 -21.73 4.20 -1.65
C ILE A 678 -20.31 3.78 -1.29
N ASN A 679 -20.15 2.63 -0.63
CA ASN A 679 -18.86 2.01 -0.36
C ASN A 679 -18.80 0.64 -1.04
N ALA A 680 -17.77 0.38 -1.84
CA ALA A 680 -17.51 -0.90 -2.49
C ALA A 680 -16.43 -1.70 -1.77
N ASN A 681 -16.64 -3.00 -1.58
CA ASN A 681 -15.69 -3.91 -0.92
C ASN A 681 -14.55 -4.36 -1.83
N THR A 682 -14.83 -4.45 -3.14
CA THR A 682 -13.84 -4.76 -4.18
C THR A 682 -13.58 -3.50 -4.99
N ILE A 683 -12.32 -3.24 -5.32
CA ILE A 683 -11.95 -2.06 -6.11
C ILE A 683 -12.11 -2.39 -7.61
N TYR A 684 -13.00 -1.67 -8.29
CA TYR A 684 -13.15 -1.66 -9.74
C TYR A 684 -13.48 -0.23 -10.19
N ASP A 685 -13.37 0.07 -11.48
CA ASP A 685 -13.83 1.35 -12.02
C ASP A 685 -15.36 1.32 -12.14
N TYR A 686 -16.05 1.79 -11.11
CA TYR A 686 -17.51 1.79 -11.06
C TYR A 686 -18.09 3.09 -11.62
N VAL A 687 -19.31 2.99 -12.13
CA VAL A 687 -20.16 4.13 -12.47
C VAL A 687 -21.48 3.98 -11.73
N ALA A 688 -21.77 4.90 -10.81
CA ALA A 688 -23.08 5.03 -10.20
C ALA A 688 -23.95 5.97 -11.05
N ALA A 689 -25.10 5.49 -11.49
CA ALA A 689 -26.09 6.25 -12.24
C ALA A 689 -27.34 6.50 -11.38
N ILE A 690 -27.73 7.77 -11.28
CA ILE A 690 -28.94 8.21 -10.57
C ILE A 690 -29.57 9.38 -11.32
N ASN A 691 -30.86 9.31 -11.64
CA ASN A 691 -31.59 10.33 -12.40
C ASN A 691 -30.89 10.77 -13.72
N GLY A 692 -30.18 9.87 -14.38
CA GLY A 692 -29.44 10.15 -15.62
C GLY A 692 -28.11 10.88 -15.43
N ALA A 693 -27.71 11.19 -14.19
CA ALA A 693 -26.36 11.65 -13.86
C ALA A 693 -25.47 10.47 -13.46
N THR A 694 -24.19 10.53 -13.82
CA THR A 694 -23.20 9.46 -13.58
C THR A 694 -22.07 9.94 -12.68
N TYR A 695 -21.61 9.07 -11.80
CA TYR A 695 -20.55 9.32 -10.83
C TYR A 695 -19.54 8.17 -10.87
N ASN A 696 -18.31 8.48 -11.28
CA ASN A 696 -17.24 7.48 -11.35
C ASN A 696 -16.59 7.33 -9.97
N PHE A 697 -16.34 6.10 -9.55
CA PHE A 697 -15.69 5.81 -8.26
C PHE A 697 -15.02 4.44 -8.26
N THR A 698 -14.07 4.25 -7.34
CA THR A 698 -13.32 2.98 -7.24
C THR A 698 -13.49 2.26 -5.91
N ASP A 699 -13.62 3.01 -4.81
CA ASP A 699 -13.96 2.46 -3.49
C ASP A 699 -15.22 3.13 -2.95
N THR A 700 -15.19 4.45 -2.76
CA THR A 700 -16.28 5.20 -2.13
C THR A 700 -16.67 6.38 -2.98
N THR A 701 -17.96 6.66 -3.03
CA THR A 701 -18.47 7.92 -3.55
C THR A 701 -19.59 8.46 -2.69
N THR A 702 -19.72 9.78 -2.69
CA THR A 702 -20.83 10.47 -2.04
C THR A 702 -21.51 11.34 -3.07
N ILE A 703 -22.80 11.09 -3.27
CA ILE A 703 -23.68 11.88 -4.13
C ILE A 703 -24.45 12.83 -3.21
N GLU A 704 -24.15 14.12 -3.32
CA GLU A 704 -24.71 15.17 -2.47
C GLU A 704 -25.79 15.97 -3.19
N ASN A 705 -26.50 16.82 -2.42
CA ASN A 705 -27.49 17.77 -2.91
C ASN A 705 -28.70 17.10 -3.59
N LEU A 706 -29.14 15.96 -3.02
CA LEU A 706 -30.31 15.24 -3.49
C LEU A 706 -31.58 15.76 -2.80
N PRO A 707 -32.62 16.12 -3.55
CA PRO A 707 -33.98 16.30 -3.03
C PRO A 707 -34.49 15.08 -2.26
N SER A 708 -35.42 15.29 -1.33
CA SER A 708 -36.17 14.17 -0.78
C SER A 708 -36.97 13.43 -1.84
N GLY A 709 -37.00 12.10 -1.75
CA GLY A 709 -37.62 11.25 -2.78
C GLY A 709 -37.00 9.86 -2.85
N THR A 710 -37.60 9.03 -3.71
CA THR A 710 -37.09 7.68 -4.02
C THR A 710 -36.36 7.74 -5.36
N TYR A 711 -35.19 7.10 -5.41
CA TYR A 711 -34.29 7.08 -6.54
C TYR A 711 -33.95 5.65 -6.93
N ASP A 712 -33.85 5.42 -8.24
CA ASP A 712 -33.23 4.23 -8.79
C ASP A 712 -31.74 4.52 -8.98
N LEU A 713 -30.92 3.82 -8.20
CA LEU A 713 -29.46 3.88 -8.24
C LEU A 713 -28.96 2.61 -8.92
N CYS A 714 -28.38 2.72 -10.10
CA CYS A 714 -27.73 1.60 -10.78
C CYS A 714 -26.21 1.76 -10.72
N ILE A 715 -25.50 0.70 -10.36
CA ILE A 715 -24.04 0.67 -10.33
C ILE A 715 -23.57 -0.30 -11.40
N THR A 716 -22.72 0.18 -12.30
CA THR A 716 -22.07 -0.63 -13.35
C THR A 716 -20.56 -0.66 -13.12
N VAL A 717 -19.89 -1.59 -13.78
CA VAL A 717 -18.41 -1.66 -13.83
C VAL A 717 -17.95 -1.31 -15.24
N GLU A 718 -17.01 -0.38 -15.37
CA GLU A 718 -16.50 0.07 -16.66
C GLU A 718 -15.78 -1.08 -17.38
N GLY A 719 -16.19 -1.34 -18.63
CA GLY A 719 -15.64 -2.42 -19.46
C GLY A 719 -16.24 -3.81 -19.20
N GLU A 720 -17.15 -3.95 -18.25
CA GLU A 720 -17.78 -5.23 -17.89
C GLU A 720 -19.29 -5.20 -18.16
N ASP A 721 -19.86 -6.35 -18.52
CA ASP A 721 -21.32 -6.52 -18.64
C ASP A 721 -21.92 -6.77 -17.25
N PHE A 722 -21.87 -5.76 -16.38
CA PHE A 722 -22.35 -5.79 -15.00
C PHE A 722 -23.20 -4.57 -14.68
N GLU A 723 -24.40 -4.81 -14.13
CA GLU A 723 -25.29 -3.78 -13.59
C GLU A 723 -26.01 -4.31 -12.35
N GLN A 724 -26.00 -3.53 -11.27
CA GLN A 724 -26.77 -3.79 -10.07
C GLN A 724 -27.55 -2.55 -9.66
N CYS A 725 -28.88 -2.64 -9.65
CA CYS A 725 -29.76 -1.52 -9.33
C CYS A 725 -30.41 -1.67 -7.94
N TYR A 726 -30.53 -0.53 -7.26
CA TYR A 726 -31.09 -0.38 -5.92
C TYR A 726 -32.15 0.71 -5.94
N GLN A 727 -33.19 0.51 -5.14
CA GLN A 727 -34.14 1.56 -4.83
C GLN A 727 -33.79 2.17 -3.48
N VAL A 728 -33.42 3.45 -3.49
CA VAL A 728 -32.96 4.18 -2.30
C VAL A 728 -33.86 5.37 -2.03
N THR A 729 -34.10 5.69 -0.75
CA THR A 729 -35.02 6.78 -0.37
C THR A 729 -34.30 7.82 0.48
N ILE A 730 -34.27 9.06 -0.01
CA ILE A 730 -33.86 10.23 0.76
C ILE A 730 -35.08 10.74 1.51
N ALA A 731 -35.06 10.63 2.85
CA ALA A 731 -36.13 11.12 3.69
C ALA A 731 -36.24 12.66 3.61
N SER A 732 -37.49 13.17 3.57
CA SER A 732 -37.75 14.60 3.68
C SER A 732 -37.40 15.12 5.07
N GLY A 733 -36.88 16.34 5.13
CA GLY A 733 -36.72 17.03 6.40
C GLY A 733 -38.09 17.41 6.99
N ILE A 734 -38.11 17.65 8.30
CA ILE A 734 -39.34 17.86 9.08
C ILE A 734 -39.49 19.35 9.42
N ASN A 735 -40.68 19.91 9.23
CA ASN A 735 -41.04 21.26 9.72
C ASN A 735 -41.58 21.18 11.15
N LEU A 736 -41.40 22.24 11.93
CA LEU A 736 -41.99 22.38 13.25
C LEU A 736 -43.47 22.79 13.10
N THR A 737 -44.38 21.90 13.49
CA THR A 737 -45.82 22.21 13.58
C THR A 737 -46.36 21.85 14.97
N GLY A 738 -47.41 22.53 15.39
CA GLY A 738 -48.02 22.29 16.69
C GLY A 738 -48.98 23.40 17.09
N LYS A 739 -49.47 23.31 18.32
CA LYS A 739 -50.48 24.19 18.88
C LYS A 739 -50.03 24.74 20.22
N ILE A 740 -50.27 26.04 20.42
CA ILE A 740 -50.13 26.73 21.71
C ILE A 740 -51.53 27.12 22.20
N GLN A 741 -51.99 26.52 23.31
CA GLN A 741 -53.33 26.72 23.87
C GLN A 741 -53.26 27.28 25.29
N VAL A 742 -54.04 28.33 25.56
CA VAL A 742 -54.16 28.92 26.89
C VAL A 742 -55.16 28.09 27.70
N VAL A 743 -54.78 27.65 28.90
CA VAL A 743 -55.61 26.85 29.80
C VAL A 743 -55.47 27.38 31.23
N LYS A 744 -56.52 28.03 31.76
CA LYS A 744 -56.52 28.67 33.09
C LYS A 744 -55.41 29.72 33.25
N GLN A 745 -54.35 29.44 34.02
CA GLN A 745 -53.20 30.33 34.27
C GLN A 745 -51.90 29.79 33.63
N SER A 746 -51.99 28.76 32.78
CA SER A 746 -50.83 28.18 32.08
C SER A 746 -51.09 28.05 30.58
N VAL A 747 -50.02 27.86 29.82
CA VAL A 747 -50.09 27.60 28.39
C VAL A 747 -49.64 26.18 28.11
N GLN A 748 -50.48 25.39 27.47
CA GLN A 748 -50.14 24.07 26.98
C GLN A 748 -49.60 24.17 25.56
N VAL A 749 -48.40 23.65 25.34
CA VAL A 749 -47.79 23.49 24.03
C VAL A 749 -47.89 22.02 23.63
N THR A 750 -48.30 21.76 22.40
CA THR A 750 -48.25 20.42 21.78
C THR A 750 -47.57 20.54 20.42
N VAL A 751 -46.47 19.83 20.23
CA VAL A 751 -45.71 19.76 18.97
C VAL A 751 -46.17 18.51 18.22
N ASP A 752 -46.71 18.70 17.03
CA ASP A 752 -47.20 17.62 16.16
C ASP A 752 -46.07 17.06 15.29
N THR A 753 -45.21 17.93 14.75
CA THR A 753 -44.00 17.55 13.98
C THR A 753 -42.83 18.48 14.32
N GLY A 754 -41.60 17.97 14.29
CA GLY A 754 -40.36 18.69 14.64
C GLY A 754 -39.33 17.77 15.30
N VAL A 755 -38.04 18.14 15.29
CA VAL A 755 -36.98 17.33 15.91
C VAL A 755 -36.61 17.92 17.28
N PRO A 756 -36.71 17.16 18.38
CA PRO A 756 -36.27 17.61 19.70
C PRO A 756 -34.73 17.64 19.83
N PRO A 757 -34.18 18.36 20.81
CA PRO A 757 -34.88 19.12 21.85
C PRO A 757 -35.55 20.38 21.32
N TYR A 758 -36.69 20.74 21.92
CA TYR A 758 -37.42 21.98 21.64
C TYR A 758 -36.99 23.06 22.63
N SER A 759 -36.58 24.22 22.11
CA SER A 759 -36.24 25.40 22.91
C SER A 759 -37.44 26.35 22.98
N VAL A 760 -37.85 26.71 24.20
CA VAL A 760 -39.01 27.57 24.47
C VAL A 760 -38.53 28.91 25.00
N PHE A 761 -38.97 29.98 24.35
CA PHE A 761 -38.65 31.36 24.69
C PHE A 761 -39.91 32.08 25.20
N LYS A 762 -39.76 32.80 26.31
CA LYS A 762 -40.78 33.70 26.86
C LYS A 762 -40.24 35.12 26.85
N ASN A 763 -40.90 36.01 26.10
CA ASN A 763 -40.48 37.40 25.91
C ASN A 763 -39.00 37.54 25.47
N GLY A 764 -38.52 36.60 24.64
CA GLY A 764 -37.15 36.59 24.11
C GLY A 764 -36.12 35.84 24.96
N THR A 765 -36.45 35.43 26.19
CA THR A 765 -35.54 34.66 27.07
C THR A 765 -35.90 33.18 27.02
N GLN A 766 -34.91 32.29 26.84
CA GLN A 766 -35.15 30.84 26.89
C GLN A 766 -35.51 30.42 28.32
N VAL A 767 -36.66 29.76 28.46
CA VAL A 767 -37.20 29.33 29.77
C VAL A 767 -37.28 27.81 29.92
N LEU A 768 -37.24 27.07 28.81
CA LEU A 768 -37.28 25.61 28.83
C LEU A 768 -36.54 25.04 27.61
N GLU A 769 -35.91 23.90 27.80
CA GLU A 769 -35.47 22.99 26.74
C GLU A 769 -36.02 21.59 27.08
N THR A 770 -36.71 20.95 26.14
CA THR A 770 -37.40 19.69 26.42
C THR A 770 -37.46 18.76 25.21
N TYR A 771 -37.43 17.46 25.47
CA TYR A 771 -37.67 16.41 24.47
C TYR A 771 -39.14 15.99 24.40
N GLN A 772 -39.98 16.50 25.30
CA GLN A 772 -41.41 16.19 25.33
C GLN A 772 -42.15 16.97 24.24
N SER A 773 -42.99 16.30 23.47
CA SER A 773 -43.87 16.92 22.46
C SER A 773 -45.12 17.55 23.06
N SER A 774 -45.36 17.42 24.37
CA SER A 774 -46.45 18.11 25.07
C SER A 774 -46.00 18.54 26.45
N PHE A 775 -46.13 19.82 26.76
CA PHE A 775 -45.68 20.41 28.02
C PHE A 775 -46.44 21.70 28.35
N ASN A 776 -46.38 22.11 29.62
CA ASN A 776 -47.02 23.33 30.11
C ASN A 776 -45.96 24.38 30.46
N ILE A 777 -46.26 25.64 30.14
CA ILE A 777 -45.46 26.81 30.45
C ILE A 777 -46.29 27.77 31.29
N GLU A 778 -45.75 28.22 32.42
CA GLU A 778 -46.34 29.32 33.19
C GLU A 778 -46.14 30.63 32.42
N ALA A 779 -47.25 31.33 32.16
CA ALA A 779 -47.26 32.57 31.42
C ALA A 779 -48.28 33.54 32.04
N ASN A 780 -47.98 34.83 31.93
CA ASN A 780 -48.83 35.92 32.38
C ASN A 780 -49.57 36.55 31.19
N GLN A 781 -50.59 37.35 31.50
CA GLN A 781 -51.32 38.14 30.50
C GLN A 781 -50.33 38.96 29.65
N GLY A 782 -50.37 38.78 28.34
CA GLY A 782 -49.54 39.52 27.38
C GLY A 782 -48.17 38.92 27.06
N ASP A 783 -47.76 37.82 27.70
CA ASP A 783 -46.48 37.16 27.38
C ASP A 783 -46.45 36.63 25.93
N ASN A 784 -45.30 36.78 25.25
CA ASN A 784 -45.03 36.19 23.93
C ASN A 784 -44.22 34.89 24.10
N LEU A 785 -44.80 33.78 23.67
CA LEU A 785 -44.17 32.46 23.67
C LEU A 785 -43.75 32.07 22.26
N VAL A 786 -42.49 31.68 22.10
CA VAL A 786 -41.91 31.14 20.85
C VAL A 786 -41.29 29.78 21.13
N VAL A 787 -41.61 28.77 20.33
CA VAL A 787 -41.05 27.41 20.41
C VAL A 787 -40.27 27.12 19.14
N LYS A 788 -39.03 26.63 19.27
CA LYS A 788 -38.13 26.27 18.17
C LYS A 788 -37.71 24.81 18.26
N GLY A 789 -37.54 24.14 17.12
CA GLY A 789 -36.95 22.81 17.03
C GLY A 789 -35.44 22.84 17.18
N LYS A 790 -34.81 21.65 17.19
CA LYS A 790 -33.34 21.49 17.28
C LYS A 790 -32.62 22.23 16.15
N ASP A 791 -33.12 22.08 14.93
CA ASP A 791 -32.52 22.69 13.75
C ASP A 791 -33.22 24.01 13.42
N ALA A 792 -32.44 25.08 13.25
CA ALA A 792 -32.98 26.44 13.08
C ALA A 792 -33.87 26.60 11.83
N CYS A 793 -33.76 25.70 10.85
CA CYS A 793 -34.53 25.72 9.62
C CYS A 793 -35.92 25.06 9.71
N GLN A 794 -36.30 24.50 10.86
CA GLN A 794 -37.63 23.87 11.05
C GLN A 794 -38.76 24.89 11.27
N GLY A 795 -38.45 26.18 11.42
CA GLY A 795 -39.43 27.23 11.72
C GLY A 795 -39.71 27.37 13.22
N GLU A 796 -40.72 28.17 13.58
CA GLU A 796 -41.09 28.45 14.96
C GLU A 796 -42.61 28.51 15.17
N LEU A 797 -43.07 28.11 16.35
CA LEU A 797 -44.45 28.33 16.81
C LEU A 797 -44.48 29.55 17.71
N ALA A 798 -45.33 30.54 17.43
CA ALA A 798 -45.42 31.76 18.22
C ALA A 798 -46.86 32.09 18.64
N LYS A 799 -47.05 32.55 19.89
CA LYS A 799 -48.36 33.03 20.38
C LYS A 799 -48.22 34.02 21.53
N THR A 800 -49.06 35.06 21.53
CA THR A 800 -49.26 35.96 22.67
C THR A 800 -50.40 35.47 23.57
N VAL A 801 -50.19 35.46 24.88
CA VAL A 801 -51.12 34.94 25.89
C VAL A 801 -52.20 35.97 26.23
N ASP A 802 -53.47 35.57 26.19
CA ASP A 802 -54.64 36.38 26.58
C ASP A 802 -55.63 35.56 27.43
N PHE A 803 -55.70 35.84 28.72
CA PHE A 803 -56.57 35.24 29.73
C PHE A 803 -57.88 36.01 29.96
N LEU A 804 -58.03 37.22 29.42
CA LEU A 804 -59.13 38.12 29.75
C LEU A 804 -60.40 37.89 28.90
N SER A 805 -60.33 37.07 27.85
CA SER A 805 -61.45 36.85 26.93
C SER A 805 -62.63 36.06 27.52
N ASP A 806 -62.44 35.33 28.63
CA ASP A 806 -63.40 34.31 29.11
C ASP A 806 -64.09 34.63 30.46
N ILE A 807 -64.10 35.90 30.91
CA ILE A 807 -64.74 36.29 32.19
C ILE A 807 -66.28 36.14 32.12
N GLN A 808 -66.86 35.36 33.03
CA GLN A 808 -68.31 35.11 33.13
C GLN A 808 -68.84 35.22 34.57
N ALA A 809 -70.15 35.42 34.71
CA ALA A 809 -70.86 35.46 36.00
C ALA A 809 -71.61 34.17 36.30
N TYR A 810 -71.63 33.73 37.57
CA TYR A 810 -72.28 32.51 38.03
C TYR A 810 -72.91 32.66 39.44
N PRO A 811 -74.11 32.08 39.71
CA PRO A 811 -75.05 31.55 38.73
C PRO A 811 -75.65 32.68 37.90
N ASN A 812 -75.96 32.39 36.65
CA ASN A 812 -76.56 33.37 35.73
C ASN A 812 -77.44 32.64 34.71
N PRO A 813 -78.78 32.61 34.87
CA PRO A 813 -79.59 33.50 35.72
C PRO A 813 -79.50 33.25 37.23
N SER A 814 -79.82 34.25 38.05
CA SER A 814 -79.83 34.20 39.53
C SER A 814 -81.04 34.94 40.13
N ASN A 815 -81.37 34.68 41.40
CA ASN A 815 -82.37 35.46 42.15
C ASN A 815 -81.86 36.85 42.60
N GLY A 816 -80.63 37.21 42.22
CA GLY A 816 -80.03 38.52 42.49
C GLY A 816 -78.57 38.47 42.95
N TRP A 817 -78.03 37.29 43.28
CA TRP A 817 -76.62 37.11 43.67
C TRP A 817 -75.77 36.53 42.53
N PHE A 818 -74.70 37.20 42.13
CA PHE A 818 -73.75 36.71 41.11
C PHE A 818 -72.32 36.73 41.63
N GLU A 819 -71.55 35.72 41.29
CA GLU A 819 -70.09 35.69 41.46
C GLU A 819 -69.43 35.83 40.08
N VAL A 820 -68.51 36.77 39.94
CA VAL A 820 -67.68 36.94 38.73
C VAL A 820 -66.24 36.66 39.11
N PHE A 821 -65.62 35.68 38.45
CA PHE A 821 -64.20 35.41 38.62
C PHE A 821 -63.39 36.20 37.60
N ILE A 822 -62.47 37.02 38.09
CA ILE A 822 -61.57 37.85 37.29
C ILE A 822 -60.16 37.30 37.52
N PRO A 823 -59.50 36.68 36.52
CA PRO A 823 -58.18 36.08 36.66
C PRO A 823 -57.09 37.15 36.69
N THR A 824 -57.04 37.94 37.75
CA THR A 824 -56.13 39.06 37.95
C THR A 824 -55.72 39.19 39.42
N ASP A 825 -54.56 39.80 39.67
CA ASP A 825 -54.05 40.07 41.02
C ASP A 825 -54.55 41.40 41.60
N LEU A 826 -55.47 42.09 40.91
CA LEU A 826 -56.06 43.33 41.39
C LEU A 826 -56.82 43.11 42.69
N LYS A 827 -56.54 43.94 43.70
CA LYS A 827 -57.23 43.89 45.00
C LYS A 827 -58.63 44.51 44.96
N GLN A 828 -58.86 45.47 44.07
CA GLN A 828 -60.12 46.18 43.95
C GLN A 828 -60.41 46.53 42.49
N VAL A 829 -61.68 46.46 42.09
CA VAL A 829 -62.14 46.84 40.75
C VAL A 829 -63.36 47.75 40.87
N GLU A 830 -63.38 48.78 40.03
CA GLU A 830 -64.54 49.66 39.87
C GLU A 830 -65.54 48.99 38.94
N VAL A 831 -66.77 48.84 39.43
CA VAL A 831 -67.84 48.19 38.69
C VAL A 831 -69.02 49.10 38.50
N GLU A 832 -69.57 49.02 37.29
CA GLU A 832 -70.77 49.74 36.89
C GLU A 832 -71.81 48.71 36.45
N LEU A 833 -73.01 48.78 37.02
CA LEU A 833 -74.10 47.92 36.64
C LEU A 833 -75.19 48.73 35.96
N TYR A 834 -75.55 48.34 34.74
CA TYR A 834 -76.56 49.01 33.92
C TYR A 834 -77.80 48.12 33.77
N ASN A 835 -78.99 48.70 33.81
CA ASN A 835 -80.22 48.01 33.39
C ASN A 835 -80.34 47.97 31.86
N MET A 836 -81.34 47.26 31.33
CA MET A 836 -81.59 47.16 29.87
C MET A 836 -81.87 48.49 29.16
N HIS A 837 -82.24 49.56 29.88
CA HIS A 837 -82.44 50.89 29.31
C HIS A 837 -81.13 51.72 29.29
N GLY A 838 -80.00 51.11 29.65
CA GLY A 838 -78.70 51.79 29.76
C GLY A 838 -78.58 52.72 30.96
N GLN A 839 -79.52 52.64 31.92
CA GLN A 839 -79.47 53.45 33.13
C GLN A 839 -78.54 52.80 34.14
N LEU A 840 -77.64 53.59 34.72
CA LEU A 840 -76.73 53.15 35.77
C LEU A 840 -77.52 52.86 37.05
N VAL A 841 -77.42 51.62 37.53
CA VAL A 841 -78.14 51.10 38.69
C VAL A 841 -77.25 51.10 39.92
N VAL A 842 -75.98 50.71 39.75
CA VAL A 842 -74.96 50.68 40.80
C VAL A 842 -73.63 51.14 40.19
N MET A 843 -72.91 51.99 40.91
CA MET A 843 -71.49 52.29 40.64
C MET A 843 -70.76 52.31 41.97
N ASN A 844 -69.83 51.38 42.15
CA ASN A 844 -68.97 51.34 43.33
C ASN A 844 -67.63 50.65 43.04
N LYS A 845 -66.65 50.91 43.90
CA LYS A 845 -65.40 50.16 43.96
C LYS A 845 -65.56 49.01 44.93
N GLN A 846 -65.32 47.79 44.45
CA GLN A 846 -65.46 46.57 45.24
C GLN A 846 -64.12 45.85 45.38
N GLN A 847 -63.87 45.31 46.56
CA GLN A 847 -62.69 44.47 46.83
C GLN A 847 -62.90 43.09 46.21
N LEU A 848 -61.85 42.56 45.59
CA LEU A 848 -61.83 41.18 45.12
C LEU A 848 -61.33 40.28 46.24
N ASN A 849 -62.13 39.28 46.59
CA ASN A 849 -61.71 38.24 47.51
C ASN A 849 -61.27 37.02 46.70
N ALA A 850 -59.96 36.78 46.63
CA ALA A 850 -59.35 35.71 45.84
C ALA A 850 -59.78 35.71 44.36
N GLY A 851 -59.75 36.87 43.71
CA GLY A 851 -60.14 37.05 42.30
C GLY A 851 -61.64 36.99 42.04
N LYS A 852 -62.47 36.85 43.08
CA LYS A 852 -63.93 36.77 42.95
C LYS A 852 -64.57 38.09 43.37
N LEU A 853 -65.56 38.48 42.57
CA LEU A 853 -66.38 39.66 42.79
C LEU A 853 -67.84 39.21 43.01
N LEU A 854 -68.45 39.66 44.10
CA LEU A 854 -69.85 39.34 44.43
C LEU A 854 -70.75 40.53 44.11
N ILE A 855 -71.69 40.33 43.19
CA ILE A 855 -72.69 41.31 42.80
C ILE A 855 -74.03 40.93 43.42
N ASP A 856 -74.54 41.79 44.31
CA ASP A 856 -75.87 41.68 44.90
C ASP A 856 -76.81 42.72 44.30
N ILE A 857 -77.87 42.24 43.65
CA ILE A 857 -78.97 43.03 43.12
C ILE A 857 -80.32 42.44 43.49
N VAL A 858 -80.41 41.69 44.60
CA VAL A 858 -81.68 41.08 45.05
C VAL A 858 -82.80 42.10 45.17
N ASP A 859 -82.49 43.32 45.63
CA ASP A 859 -83.43 44.42 45.83
C ASP A 859 -83.81 45.16 44.53
N LYS A 860 -83.23 44.79 43.38
CA LYS A 860 -83.53 45.38 42.06
C LYS A 860 -84.59 44.58 41.31
N PRO A 861 -85.34 45.17 40.36
CA PRO A 861 -86.35 44.44 39.58
C PRO A 861 -85.76 43.24 38.81
N ASN A 862 -86.57 42.20 38.58
CA ASN A 862 -86.14 41.09 37.75
C ASN A 862 -85.95 41.57 36.30
N GLY A 863 -84.91 41.08 35.63
CA GLY A 863 -84.48 41.58 34.33
C GLY A 863 -83.00 41.34 34.06
N MET A 864 -82.55 41.79 32.88
CA MET A 864 -81.16 41.68 32.47
C MET A 864 -80.38 42.94 32.83
N TYR A 865 -79.13 42.75 33.23
CA TYR A 865 -78.20 43.80 33.60
C TYR A 865 -76.88 43.58 32.88
N ILE A 866 -76.13 44.65 32.63
CA ILE A 866 -74.75 44.58 32.13
C ILE A 866 -73.82 45.09 33.21
N LEU A 867 -72.97 44.20 33.70
CA LEU A 867 -71.87 44.52 34.58
C LEU A 867 -70.66 44.91 33.73
N LYS A 868 -70.22 46.14 33.85
CA LYS A 868 -68.97 46.61 33.27
C LYS A 868 -67.90 46.62 34.36
N LEU A 869 -66.83 45.87 34.11
CA LEU A 869 -65.61 45.82 34.90
C LEU A 869 -64.62 46.82 34.29
N ASN A 870 -64.31 47.91 35.00
CA ASN A 870 -63.35 48.91 34.54
C ASN A 870 -61.91 48.44 34.81
N LEU A 871 -61.43 47.48 34.01
CA LEU A 871 -60.01 47.11 33.93
C LEU A 871 -59.32 48.01 32.89
N GLU A 872 -57.99 47.86 32.67
CA GLU A 872 -57.26 48.64 31.64
C GLU A 872 -57.98 48.65 30.28
N LYS A 873 -58.56 47.49 29.90
CA LYS A 873 -59.61 47.40 28.89
C LYS A 873 -60.93 47.04 29.58
N PRO A 874 -62.00 47.83 29.45
CA PRO A 874 -63.28 47.51 30.07
C PRO A 874 -63.85 46.18 29.56
N ILE A 875 -64.29 45.32 30.48
CA ILE A 875 -64.93 44.04 30.17
C ILE A 875 -66.41 44.09 30.57
N PHE A 876 -67.29 43.61 29.70
CA PHE A 876 -68.74 43.62 29.92
C PHE A 876 -69.24 42.20 30.13
N VAL A 877 -69.88 41.96 31.27
CA VAL A 877 -70.48 40.68 31.66
C VAL A 877 -71.99 40.86 31.77
N LYS A 878 -72.75 40.05 31.04
CA LYS A 878 -74.21 40.07 31.11
C LYS A 878 -74.69 39.31 32.34
N LEU A 879 -75.60 39.88 33.12
CA LEU A 879 -76.26 39.27 34.29
C LEU A 879 -77.78 39.18 34.06
N ILE A 880 -78.44 38.10 34.49
CA ILE A 880 -79.87 37.87 34.32
C ILE A 880 -80.49 37.56 35.68
N LYS A 881 -81.33 38.46 36.20
CA LYS A 881 -82.09 38.27 37.44
C LYS A 881 -83.51 37.79 37.12
N TYR A 882 -84.00 36.72 37.74
CA TYR A 882 -85.33 36.16 37.50
C TYR A 882 -86.29 36.29 38.66
#